data_AF-A0A1G5E1Y9-F1
#
_entry.id   AF-A0A1G5E1Y9-F1
#
_cell.length_a   1.000
_cell.length_b   1.000
_cell.length_c   1.000
_cell.angle_alpha   90.00
_cell.angle_beta   90.00
_cell.angle_gamma   90.00
#
_symmetry.space_group_name_H-M   'P 1'
#
loop_
_entity.id
_entity.type
_entity.pdbx_description
1 polymer ?
#
loop_
_entity_poly.entity_id
_entity_poly.type
_entity_poly.pdbx_seq_one_letter_code
_entity_poly.pdbx_strand_id
1 'polypeptide(L)'
;MLKLSLYNSTIELIAQKPILRDLIFTNAKTTYHMKNILFSILLMFSFFAGYSQVQKVSIMDDLNGQTLIVDGKPFIINGMNWDYVPIGRNYSYNFWAESDDFIRAALDSEMGLLKNMGVNTIRVYVGMQPKWVQYIYENYGIYTMINHSFGRYGLTIDGVWVPNTEYDDPATRELLMRETKSMVEDFKNVPGLLLFMLGNENNYGLSWGGAETEDIPIETEGTVITRARAMYKTFNDAVLEMKKLDSQHPVAICNGDLLYLDLVAEYCTDIDIYATNMYRGVSFADAFDRVKNELGKPLMFSEFGSDAFNALDNKEDQKMQAYYMFNNWKEIYENAAGLGKAENSIGGFTFQFSDGWWKRGQTEDLDIHNTEASWLSGGYAMDTDGTSKNMNEEWFGIAAKGYSNERGLYELYPRAAYYALKEVHQLDPYADGMNLEKMQNYFDSISIMDAVLRARGDAAALGGGGSGPKLAISNLSARFTTFTTGGSLITTPETADPDSNAFPDELGFDHMQSYFIGVEGKPSANMRAEVNFNVIGRVAQNPINEIFYENRARPVVTLDNTNQRVVIDDVNRVNVYNAEFEWNAKDFDLRGFYRTGHYHWGYEGDFFGLYPEANYGPNLDIYGGEFLGVEIDGKGVLDGAKAAFGPQLWWGGNPTSLFKYRRNVSGIDVTGIYHRDVETEIILGDDGRRELNPNQLRSGIIPPFPTERATLVLEKEVGKFGFMLGGIWAGSPLNGLTYQDVKGEPGNYTVFQDKVKSSDNWGAKAKVTYQGGKINWYAQGGVNGLVAQGGADQTQTFTGWRLKDIGSGNMSNFLTGFTYTMGDWQIAPNFLYQKPLVEAMPSDTGAPGRLRNVIDDPFAVRGNRETTAGELLLTFDPTPGTWFYEWENDRTEDAPLAFSAGFVFWHLPTKQDAHIGFNANRTFFPFPDSVPAEDLWEANSRIVSKISPELALIGNLYYGKSQPNGDSERLIYRYGGDLRLVYNKMKLISEVKVNDWGPYDYHRDFNLTFPLQLMLDLSYSLSKPDWFILPSTVMGIRGTWRSLDQFSPRYSPNNSAEFANQPTISPVGFPNGSEWEIRTYVHINIGK
;
A
#
# COMPACT_ATOMS: atom_id res chain seq x y z
N MET A 1 47.61 -1.30 -14.03
CA MET A 1 48.71 -0.60 -14.74
C MET A 1 48.07 0.40 -15.68
N LEU A 2 48.56 1.65 -15.67
CA LEU A 2 48.26 2.79 -16.58
C LEU A 2 46.87 3.47 -16.51
N LYS A 3 46.88 4.65 -15.86
CA LYS A 3 45.90 5.74 -15.92
C LYS A 3 46.08 6.55 -17.21
N LEU A 4 45.01 7.15 -17.73
CA LEU A 4 45.06 8.21 -18.73
C LEU A 4 44.09 9.34 -18.36
N SER A 5 44.58 10.59 -18.46
CA SER A 5 43.89 11.83 -18.13
C SER A 5 43.87 12.77 -19.34
N LEU A 6 42.69 13.32 -19.62
CA LEU A 6 42.35 14.74 -19.84
C LEU A 6 43.21 15.73 -20.69
N TYR A 7 42.44 16.50 -21.49
CA TYR A 7 42.50 17.94 -21.87
C TYR A 7 43.22 18.48 -23.14
N ASN A 8 42.37 19.13 -23.99
CA ASN A 8 42.49 20.30 -24.92
C ASN A 8 43.83 20.80 -25.48
N SER A 9 43.87 21.13 -26.78
CA SER A 9 43.74 22.51 -27.38
C SER A 9 44.41 22.70 -28.77
N THR A 10 43.62 23.23 -29.73
CA THR A 10 43.83 24.25 -30.79
C THR A 10 45.13 24.38 -31.64
N ILE A 11 45.01 24.56 -32.98
CA ILE A 11 45.52 25.69 -33.86
C ILE A 11 45.79 25.30 -35.35
N GLU A 12 45.64 26.29 -36.28
CA GLU A 12 46.19 26.47 -37.67
C GLU A 12 45.41 25.91 -38.90
N LEU A 13 45.32 26.50 -40.11
CA LEU A 13 45.50 27.85 -40.71
C LEU A 13 45.18 27.79 -42.25
N ILE A 14 44.94 28.95 -42.91
CA ILE A 14 45.14 29.33 -44.36
C ILE A 14 44.11 28.77 -45.39
N ALA A 15 43.54 29.49 -46.38
CA ALA A 15 43.94 30.62 -47.27
C ALA A 15 42.67 31.41 -47.74
N GLN A 16 42.63 32.64 -48.29
CA GLN A 16 43.57 33.49 -49.05
C GLN A 16 42.99 34.95 -49.16
N LYS A 17 43.87 35.96 -49.27
CA LYS A 17 43.64 37.43 -49.54
C LYS A 17 44.06 37.77 -51.00
N PRO A 18 43.91 38.99 -51.63
CA PRO A 18 44.08 40.39 -51.11
C PRO A 18 43.02 41.45 -51.58
N ILE A 19 42.69 42.59 -50.89
CA ILE A 19 43.35 43.93 -50.75
C ILE A 19 43.47 44.70 -52.11
N LEU A 20 43.14 45.99 -52.37
CA LEU A 20 42.72 47.20 -51.62
C LEU A 20 42.12 48.28 -52.59
N ARG A 21 41.23 49.15 -52.06
CA ARG A 21 40.98 50.61 -52.29
C ARG A 21 41.10 51.28 -53.68
N ASP A 22 40.04 52.04 -54.02
CA ASP A 22 40.14 53.48 -54.34
C ASP A 22 38.87 54.25 -53.93
N LEU A 23 39.05 55.54 -53.65
CA LEU A 23 38.15 56.49 -52.97
C LEU A 23 37.54 57.48 -53.98
N ILE A 24 36.39 58.11 -53.64
CA ILE A 24 35.90 59.48 -54.01
C ILE A 24 34.47 59.58 -54.64
N PHE A 25 33.55 60.06 -53.77
CA PHE A 25 32.42 61.00 -53.95
C PHE A 25 31.10 60.68 -54.72
N THR A 26 29.99 60.86 -53.96
CA THR A 26 28.65 61.41 -54.31
C THR A 26 27.74 60.59 -55.26
N ASN A 27 26.40 60.51 -55.15
CA ASN A 27 25.38 61.46 -54.72
C ASN A 27 24.01 60.75 -54.51
N ALA A 28 23.25 61.19 -53.50
CA ALA A 28 21.78 61.35 -53.51
C ALA A 28 20.86 60.24 -54.10
N LYS A 29 20.76 59.06 -53.46
CA LYS A 29 19.60 58.15 -53.64
C LYS A 29 19.17 57.34 -52.40
N THR A 30 19.74 57.63 -51.23
CA THR A 30 19.61 56.79 -50.03
C THR A 30 18.45 57.18 -49.11
N THR A 31 17.80 58.34 -49.33
CA THR A 31 16.83 58.87 -48.36
C THR A 31 15.44 58.23 -48.46
N TYR A 32 15.06 57.66 -49.62
CA TYR A 32 13.75 57.02 -49.80
C TYR A 32 13.74 55.54 -49.37
N HIS A 33 14.86 54.81 -49.49
CA HIS A 33 14.97 53.43 -49.00
C HIS A 33 15.21 53.35 -47.49
N MET A 34 15.90 54.32 -46.86
CA MET A 34 16.04 54.34 -45.41
C MET A 34 14.72 54.56 -44.68
N LYS A 35 13.78 55.35 -45.22
CA LYS A 35 12.47 55.57 -44.58
C LYS A 35 11.60 54.31 -44.54
N ASN A 36 11.62 53.50 -45.60
CA ASN A 36 10.85 52.25 -45.63
C ASN A 36 11.51 51.15 -44.77
N ILE A 37 12.84 51.11 -44.69
CA ILE A 37 13.54 50.17 -43.79
C ILE A 37 13.34 50.57 -42.32
N LEU A 38 13.41 51.87 -41.98
CA LEU A 38 13.12 52.35 -40.63
C LEU A 38 11.65 52.14 -40.25
N PHE A 39 10.70 52.33 -41.17
CA PHE A 39 9.28 52.07 -40.92
C PHE A 39 9.00 50.57 -40.74
N SER A 40 9.63 49.70 -41.54
CA SER A 40 9.54 48.24 -41.37
C SER A 40 10.22 47.75 -40.10
N ILE A 41 11.35 48.33 -39.69
CA ILE A 41 12.00 48.02 -38.40
C ILE A 41 11.15 48.52 -37.24
N LEU A 42 10.54 49.71 -37.34
CA LEU A 42 9.62 50.24 -36.32
C LEU A 42 8.35 49.38 -36.21
N LEU A 43 7.81 48.90 -37.33
CA LEU A 43 6.70 47.93 -37.37
C LEU A 43 7.10 46.57 -36.81
N MET A 44 8.32 46.08 -37.09
CA MET A 44 8.84 44.85 -36.48
C MET A 44 9.02 45.00 -34.97
N PHE A 45 9.58 46.12 -34.49
CA PHE A 45 9.70 46.41 -33.06
C PHE A 45 8.34 46.62 -32.39
N SER A 46 7.35 47.18 -33.09
CA SER A 46 5.98 47.30 -32.59
C SER A 46 5.26 45.95 -32.52
N PHE A 47 5.55 45.04 -33.46
CA PHE A 47 5.08 43.64 -33.42
C PHE A 47 5.76 42.84 -32.30
N PHE A 48 7.06 43.01 -32.06
CA PHE A 48 7.76 42.36 -30.94
C PHE A 48 7.36 42.94 -29.57
N ALA A 49 7.02 44.23 -29.48
CA ALA A 49 6.49 44.83 -28.25
C ALA A 49 5.04 44.37 -27.95
N GLY A 50 4.25 44.01 -28.96
CA GLY A 50 2.89 43.47 -28.80
C GLY A 50 2.83 42.03 -28.27
N TYR A 51 3.92 41.26 -28.38
CA TYR A 51 4.04 39.88 -27.87
C TYR A 51 4.77 39.79 -26.51
N SER A 52 5.02 40.93 -25.85
CA SER A 52 5.71 41.00 -24.56
C SER A 52 4.86 41.56 -23.43
N GLN A 53 3.52 41.63 -23.57
CA GLN A 53 2.70 41.98 -22.41
C GLN A 53 2.79 40.86 -21.39
N VAL A 54 3.53 41.12 -20.32
CA VAL A 54 3.55 40.29 -19.14
C VAL A 54 2.16 40.33 -18.53
N GLN A 55 1.55 39.16 -18.36
CA GLN A 55 0.23 39.00 -17.76
C GLN A 55 0.20 39.72 -16.41
N LYS A 56 -0.85 40.50 -16.15
CA LYS A 56 -1.00 41.22 -14.87
C LYS A 56 -2.31 40.84 -14.20
N VAL A 57 -2.19 40.32 -12.98
CA VAL A 57 -3.32 39.98 -12.12
C VAL A 57 -3.33 40.89 -10.90
N SER A 58 -4.47 41.53 -10.60
CA SER A 58 -4.55 42.46 -9.48
C SER A 58 -5.96 42.55 -8.91
N ILE A 59 -6.08 42.96 -7.65
CA ILE A 59 -7.37 43.29 -7.04
C ILE A 59 -7.65 44.79 -7.27
N MET A 60 -8.83 45.08 -7.78
CA MET A 60 -9.41 46.42 -7.81
C MET A 60 -10.41 46.54 -6.66
N ASP A 61 -10.28 47.59 -5.86
CA ASP A 61 -11.20 47.93 -4.79
C ASP A 61 -11.76 49.33 -5.08
N ASP A 62 -13.07 49.40 -5.40
CA ASP A 62 -13.76 50.63 -5.74
C ASP A 62 -15.14 50.74 -5.08
N LEU A 63 -15.92 51.76 -5.44
CA LEU A 63 -17.25 51.99 -4.86
C LEU A 63 -18.27 50.89 -5.19
N ASN A 64 -17.99 50.04 -6.19
CA ASN A 64 -18.83 48.91 -6.59
C ASN A 64 -18.36 47.59 -5.93
N GLY A 65 -17.29 47.62 -5.14
CA GLY A 65 -16.76 46.48 -4.40
C GLY A 65 -15.37 46.04 -4.84
N GLN A 66 -15.04 44.78 -4.53
CA GLN A 66 -13.72 44.20 -4.79
C GLN A 66 -13.79 43.22 -5.96
N THR A 67 -12.96 43.46 -6.98
CA THR A 67 -12.96 42.71 -8.24
C THR A 67 -11.56 42.21 -8.58
N LEU A 68 -11.43 40.96 -9.02
CA LEU A 68 -10.19 40.45 -9.60
C LEU A 68 -10.05 40.92 -11.05
N ILE A 69 -8.91 41.49 -11.39
CA ILE A 69 -8.60 42.03 -12.72
C ILE A 69 -7.49 41.20 -13.35
N VAL A 70 -7.75 40.65 -14.54
CA VAL A 70 -6.77 39.94 -15.35
C VAL A 70 -6.60 40.70 -16.67
N ASP A 71 -5.39 41.16 -16.95
CA ASP A 71 -5.04 41.93 -18.15
C ASP A 71 -5.98 43.12 -18.41
N GLY A 72 -6.39 43.79 -17.34
CA GLY A 72 -7.24 44.98 -17.36
C GLY A 72 -8.74 44.71 -17.48
N LYS A 73 -9.19 43.44 -17.41
CA LYS A 73 -10.61 43.07 -17.46
C LYS A 73 -11.09 42.46 -16.13
N PRO A 74 -12.31 42.77 -15.68
CA PRO A 74 -12.97 42.02 -14.61
C PRO A 74 -12.96 40.52 -14.88
N PHE A 75 -12.65 39.73 -13.86
CA PHE A 75 -12.53 38.29 -13.95
C PHE A 75 -13.19 37.65 -12.73
N ILE A 76 -14.16 36.75 -12.96
CA ILE A 76 -14.73 35.91 -11.92
C ILE A 76 -14.07 34.53 -12.00
N ILE A 77 -13.64 33.98 -10.88
CA ILE A 77 -13.06 32.64 -10.85
C ILE A 77 -14.19 31.62 -10.91
N ASN A 78 -14.36 31.00 -12.07
CA ASN A 78 -15.16 29.79 -12.27
C ASN A 78 -14.24 28.59 -12.14
N GLY A 79 -13.87 28.29 -10.90
CA GLY A 79 -12.78 27.40 -10.55
C GLY A 79 -13.21 25.96 -10.35
N MET A 80 -12.25 25.05 -10.52
CA MET A 80 -12.37 23.64 -10.18
C MET A 80 -11.14 23.14 -9.40
N ASN A 81 -11.36 22.42 -8.29
CA ASN A 81 -10.31 21.63 -7.66
C ASN A 81 -10.03 20.41 -8.54
N TRP A 82 -8.79 20.33 -9.04
CA TRP A 82 -8.41 19.33 -10.03
C TRP A 82 -7.20 18.52 -9.57
N ASP A 83 -7.35 17.21 -9.62
CA ASP A 83 -6.31 16.22 -9.41
C ASP A 83 -6.44 15.10 -10.46
N TYR A 84 -5.41 14.26 -10.55
CA TYR A 84 -5.42 13.10 -11.43
C TYR A 84 -4.89 11.88 -10.68
N VAL A 85 -5.79 11.18 -9.99
CA VAL A 85 -5.47 9.97 -9.20
C VAL A 85 -6.33 8.79 -9.69
N PRO A 86 -5.75 7.79 -10.38
CA PRO A 86 -6.49 6.61 -10.83
C PRO A 86 -7.09 5.78 -9.68
N ILE A 87 -8.14 4.99 -9.95
CA ILE A 87 -8.65 3.97 -9.01
C ILE A 87 -7.52 2.99 -8.66
N GLY A 88 -7.43 2.59 -7.39
CA GLY A 88 -6.35 1.73 -6.86
C GLY A 88 -5.07 2.49 -6.50
N ARG A 89 -5.09 3.83 -6.52
CA ARG A 89 -3.99 4.71 -6.11
C ARG A 89 -4.46 5.69 -5.04
N ASN A 90 -3.52 6.26 -4.29
CA ASN A 90 -3.79 7.22 -3.23
C ASN A 90 -2.98 8.52 -3.38
N TYR A 91 -2.91 9.32 -2.32
CA TYR A 91 -2.20 10.60 -2.26
C TYR A 91 -0.70 10.52 -2.60
N SER A 92 -0.07 9.34 -2.56
CA SER A 92 1.33 9.16 -2.98
C SER A 92 1.52 9.11 -4.50
N TYR A 93 0.44 9.01 -5.28
CA TYR A 93 0.52 8.95 -6.74
C TYR A 93 1.00 10.27 -7.34
N ASN A 94 2.18 10.24 -7.96
CA ASN A 94 2.77 11.39 -8.61
C ASN A 94 2.46 11.42 -10.11
N PHE A 95 1.33 12.00 -10.48
CA PHE A 95 0.92 12.21 -11.88
C PHE A 95 1.99 12.98 -12.69
N TRP A 96 2.64 13.96 -12.08
CA TRP A 96 3.60 14.83 -12.76
C TRP A 96 4.95 14.16 -13.03
N ALA A 97 5.23 13.01 -12.42
CA ALA A 97 6.40 12.20 -12.72
C ALA A 97 6.24 11.31 -13.96
N GLU A 98 5.02 11.16 -14.48
CA GLU A 98 4.74 10.35 -15.67
C GLU A 98 5.31 10.98 -16.97
N SER A 99 5.36 10.19 -18.04
CA SER A 99 5.84 10.68 -19.34
C SER A 99 5.01 11.85 -19.89
N ASP A 100 5.66 12.77 -20.61
CA ASP A 100 4.99 13.93 -21.21
C ASP A 100 3.80 13.55 -22.10
N ASP A 101 3.88 12.44 -22.82
CA ASP A 101 2.80 11.98 -23.69
C ASP A 101 1.60 11.41 -22.90
N PHE A 102 1.84 10.86 -21.71
CA PHE A 102 0.78 10.44 -20.80
C PHE A 102 0.09 11.65 -20.18
N ILE A 103 0.86 12.58 -19.61
CA ILE A 103 0.32 13.80 -18.99
C ILE A 103 -0.50 14.60 -20.01
N ARG A 104 0.03 14.78 -21.21
CA ARG A 104 -0.68 15.47 -22.30
C ARG A 104 -2.02 14.82 -22.63
N ALA A 105 -2.05 13.49 -22.75
CA ALA A 105 -3.28 12.76 -23.09
C ALA A 105 -4.35 12.86 -21.98
N ALA A 106 -3.94 12.82 -20.71
CA ALA A 106 -4.82 13.04 -19.57
C ALA A 106 -5.38 14.48 -19.57
N LEU A 107 -4.51 15.47 -19.71
CA LEU A 107 -4.90 16.89 -19.79
C LEU A 107 -5.84 17.16 -20.97
N ASP A 108 -5.56 16.59 -22.14
CA ASP A 108 -6.40 16.81 -23.33
C ASP A 108 -7.81 16.26 -23.16
N SER A 109 -7.97 15.16 -22.41
CA SER A 109 -9.28 14.59 -22.08
C SER A 109 -10.04 15.47 -21.08
N GLU A 110 -9.41 15.79 -19.94
CA GLU A 110 -10.10 16.42 -18.82
C GLU A 110 -10.24 17.95 -18.95
N MET A 111 -9.22 18.65 -19.46
CA MET A 111 -9.30 20.10 -19.69
C MET A 111 -10.31 20.43 -20.79
N GLY A 112 -10.53 19.52 -21.74
CA GLY A 112 -11.61 19.62 -22.72
C GLY A 112 -12.99 19.64 -22.07
N LEU A 113 -13.22 18.78 -21.08
CA LEU A 113 -14.47 18.73 -20.29
C LEU A 113 -14.65 19.98 -19.43
N LEU A 114 -13.58 20.45 -18.77
CA LEU A 114 -13.61 21.67 -17.94
C LEU A 114 -13.91 22.92 -18.78
N LYS A 115 -13.22 23.08 -19.92
CA LYS A 115 -13.50 24.17 -20.88
C LYS A 115 -14.95 24.11 -21.38
N ASN A 116 -15.46 22.91 -21.66
CA ASN A 116 -16.85 22.73 -22.09
C ASN A 116 -17.88 23.14 -21.02
N MET A 117 -17.52 22.98 -19.73
CA MET A 117 -18.34 23.39 -18.59
C MET A 117 -18.23 24.90 -18.31
N GLY A 118 -17.31 25.63 -18.96
CA GLY A 118 -17.08 27.06 -18.68
C GLY A 118 -16.17 27.32 -17.47
N VAL A 119 -15.42 26.30 -17.03
CA VAL A 119 -14.33 26.50 -16.06
C VAL A 119 -13.23 27.32 -16.71
N ASN A 120 -12.77 28.33 -16.00
CA ASN A 120 -11.71 29.23 -16.47
C ASN A 120 -10.45 29.16 -15.60
N THR A 121 -10.50 28.46 -14.47
CA THR A 121 -9.36 28.33 -13.54
C THR A 121 -9.34 26.95 -12.89
N ILE A 122 -8.17 26.35 -12.72
CA ILE A 122 -7.97 25.16 -11.88
C ILE A 122 -7.09 25.48 -10.68
N ARG A 123 -7.36 24.81 -9.56
CA ARG A 123 -6.48 24.79 -8.38
C ARG A 123 -5.69 23.50 -8.39
N VAL A 124 -4.35 23.63 -8.31
CA VAL A 124 -3.42 22.49 -8.35
C VAL A 124 -2.33 22.69 -7.30
N TYR A 125 -1.96 21.60 -6.61
CA TYR A 125 -0.85 21.62 -5.67
C TYR A 125 0.52 21.75 -6.36
N VAL A 126 1.51 22.23 -5.60
CA VAL A 126 2.92 22.19 -6.02
C VAL A 126 3.36 20.78 -6.41
N GLY A 127 4.21 20.68 -7.43
CA GLY A 127 4.61 19.42 -8.09
C GLY A 127 4.34 19.44 -9.60
N MET A 128 3.33 20.20 -10.02
CA MET A 128 3.09 20.52 -11.43
C MET A 128 4.27 21.28 -12.03
N GLN A 129 4.74 20.92 -13.22
CA GLN A 129 5.80 21.67 -13.88
C GLN A 129 5.25 22.91 -14.62
N PRO A 130 6.00 24.04 -14.66
CA PRO A 130 5.63 25.27 -15.38
C PRO A 130 5.08 25.08 -16.80
N LYS A 131 5.66 24.14 -17.56
CA LYS A 131 5.25 23.83 -18.94
C LYS A 131 3.78 23.41 -19.05
N TRP A 132 3.23 22.76 -18.03
CA TRP A 132 1.85 22.30 -18.04
C TRP A 132 0.86 23.42 -17.73
N VAL A 133 1.26 24.41 -16.93
CA VAL A 133 0.44 25.62 -16.69
C VAL A 133 0.27 26.37 -18.00
N GLN A 134 1.40 26.60 -18.69
CA GLN A 134 1.39 27.22 -20.02
C GLN A 134 0.57 26.39 -21.02
N TYR A 135 0.75 25.06 -21.05
CA TYR A 135 0.01 24.19 -21.96
C TYR A 135 -1.50 24.27 -21.77
N ILE A 136 -1.97 24.18 -20.52
CA ILE A 136 -3.39 24.27 -20.18
C ILE A 136 -3.94 25.63 -20.60
N TYR A 137 -3.22 26.71 -20.30
CA TYR A 137 -3.64 28.06 -20.67
C TYR A 137 -3.69 28.27 -22.19
N GLU A 138 -2.65 27.92 -22.93
CA GLU A 138 -2.58 28.18 -24.38
C GLU A 138 -3.59 27.35 -25.19
N ASN A 139 -3.89 26.12 -24.76
CA ASN A 139 -4.79 25.23 -25.49
C ASN A 139 -6.24 25.33 -25.02
N TYR A 140 -6.47 25.56 -23.73
CA TYR A 140 -7.79 25.53 -23.12
C TYR A 140 -8.28 26.89 -22.63
N GLY A 141 -7.40 27.88 -22.46
CA GLY A 141 -7.76 29.19 -21.90
C GLY A 141 -8.06 29.14 -20.41
N ILE A 142 -7.56 28.11 -19.72
CA ILE A 142 -7.78 27.87 -18.29
C ILE A 142 -6.55 28.36 -17.54
N TYR A 143 -6.73 29.25 -16.58
CA TYR A 143 -5.67 29.72 -15.69
C TYR A 143 -5.40 28.71 -14.57
N THR A 144 -4.23 28.81 -13.93
CA THR A 144 -3.86 27.93 -12.81
C THR A 144 -3.58 28.74 -11.55
N MET A 145 -4.22 28.36 -10.45
CA MET A 145 -3.78 28.72 -9.11
C MET A 145 -2.81 27.64 -8.60
N ILE A 146 -1.60 28.05 -8.24
CA ILE A 146 -0.60 27.16 -7.63
C ILE A 146 -0.73 27.21 -6.11
N ASN A 147 -0.98 26.05 -5.51
CA ASN A 147 -1.22 25.92 -4.07
C ASN A 147 -0.12 25.14 -3.36
N HIS A 148 0.49 25.76 -2.35
CA HIS A 148 1.43 25.11 -1.44
C HIS A 148 0.73 24.72 -0.13
N SER A 149 0.81 23.46 0.32
CA SER A 149 0.13 22.97 1.54
C SER A 149 0.62 23.65 2.84
N PHE A 150 1.80 24.25 2.79
CA PHE A 150 2.39 25.07 3.86
C PHE A 150 2.49 24.31 5.20
N GLY A 151 2.83 23.02 5.14
CA GLY A 151 3.00 22.14 6.30
C GLY A 151 1.74 21.46 6.82
N ARG A 152 0.59 21.53 6.12
CA ARG A 152 -0.66 20.91 6.57
C ARG A 152 -0.54 19.39 6.82
N TYR A 153 0.20 18.69 5.97
CA TYR A 153 0.28 17.22 5.93
C TYR A 153 1.62 16.68 6.44
N GLY A 154 2.34 17.46 7.25
CA GLY A 154 3.67 17.13 7.76
C GLY A 154 4.81 17.66 6.91
N LEU A 155 6.01 17.64 7.48
CA LEU A 155 7.26 18.16 6.90
C LEU A 155 8.44 17.26 7.26
N THR A 156 9.41 17.14 6.36
CA THR A 156 10.71 16.54 6.68
C THR A 156 11.66 17.63 7.19
N ILE A 157 11.93 17.64 8.49
CA ILE A 157 12.81 18.62 9.16
C ILE A 157 14.11 17.90 9.56
N ASP A 158 15.25 18.39 9.06
CA ASP A 158 16.58 17.81 9.33
C ASP A 158 16.68 16.30 9.08
N GLY A 159 15.96 15.80 8.08
CA GLY A 159 15.92 14.37 7.70
C GLY A 159 14.98 13.52 8.55
N VAL A 160 14.11 14.14 9.36
CA VAL A 160 13.09 13.44 10.16
C VAL A 160 11.70 13.88 9.71
N TRP A 161 10.82 12.93 9.40
CA TRP A 161 9.42 13.21 9.13
C TRP A 161 8.71 13.67 10.40
N VAL A 162 8.06 14.83 10.33
CA VAL A 162 7.28 15.42 11.41
C VAL A 162 5.83 15.55 10.92
N PRO A 163 4.89 14.76 11.44
CA PRO A 163 3.51 14.74 10.93
C PRO A 163 2.75 16.03 11.26
N ASN A 164 3.04 16.66 12.41
CA ASN A 164 2.40 17.90 12.87
C ASN A 164 3.37 19.07 12.80
N THR A 165 3.01 20.12 12.08
CA THR A 165 3.87 21.29 11.88
C THR A 165 3.81 22.24 13.08
N GLU A 166 4.97 22.57 13.64
CA GLU A 166 5.12 23.60 14.67
C GLU A 166 5.66 24.90 14.07
N TYR A 167 4.78 25.86 13.82
CA TYR A 167 5.12 27.10 13.10
C TYR A 167 6.00 28.08 13.89
N ASP A 168 6.22 27.88 15.19
CA ASP A 168 7.15 28.68 15.99
C ASP A 168 8.59 28.14 15.95
N ASP A 169 8.79 26.92 15.46
CA ASP A 169 10.10 26.31 15.30
C ASP A 169 10.92 27.00 14.18
N PRO A 170 12.16 27.46 14.47
CA PRO A 170 12.99 28.14 13.48
C PRO A 170 13.31 27.29 12.24
N ALA A 171 13.53 25.98 12.39
CA ALA A 171 13.86 25.10 11.26
C ALA A 171 12.66 24.91 10.32
N THR A 172 11.47 24.72 10.91
CA THR A 172 10.18 24.72 10.19
C THR A 172 9.99 26.00 9.38
N ARG A 173 10.19 27.17 10.01
CA ARG A 173 10.02 28.45 9.33
C ARG A 173 11.03 28.61 8.18
N GLU A 174 12.30 28.26 8.40
CA GLU A 174 13.33 28.32 7.35
C GLU A 174 12.97 27.45 6.14
N LEU A 175 12.50 26.23 6.38
CA LEU A 175 12.02 25.31 5.33
C LEU A 175 10.87 25.93 4.53
N LEU A 176 9.80 26.36 5.21
CA LEU A 176 8.62 26.94 4.56
C LEU A 176 8.95 28.22 3.77
N MET A 177 9.84 29.07 4.28
CA MET A 177 10.30 30.26 3.53
C MET A 177 11.07 29.87 2.27
N ARG A 178 11.89 28.81 2.34
CA ARG A 178 12.65 28.33 1.18
C ARG A 178 11.73 27.76 0.11
N GLU A 179 10.77 26.92 0.49
CA GLU A 179 9.83 26.28 -0.43
C GLU A 179 8.94 27.31 -1.14
N THR A 180 8.37 28.25 -0.39
CA THR A 180 7.54 29.32 -0.97
C THR A 180 8.31 30.23 -1.93
N LYS A 181 9.57 30.57 -1.62
CA LYS A 181 10.44 31.31 -2.54
C LYS A 181 10.73 30.53 -3.82
N SER A 182 11.02 29.22 -3.70
CA SER A 182 11.24 28.36 -4.86
C SER A 182 10.02 28.34 -5.76
N MET A 183 8.84 28.13 -5.18
CA MET A 183 7.57 28.13 -5.92
C MET A 183 7.38 29.45 -6.69
N VAL A 184 7.61 30.61 -6.09
CA VAL A 184 7.47 31.89 -6.81
C VAL A 184 8.48 32.00 -7.95
N GLU A 185 9.74 31.62 -7.73
CA GLU A 185 10.75 31.65 -8.79
C GLU A 185 10.40 30.74 -9.98
N ASP A 186 9.84 29.56 -9.71
CA ASP A 186 9.46 28.59 -10.74
C ASP A 186 8.29 29.08 -11.60
N PHE A 187 7.35 29.85 -11.03
CA PHE A 187 6.07 30.15 -11.68
C PHE A 187 5.82 31.62 -12.05
N LYS A 188 6.48 32.62 -11.44
CA LYS A 188 6.14 34.06 -11.61
C LYS A 188 6.09 34.58 -13.05
N ASN A 189 6.78 33.91 -13.97
CA ASN A 189 6.86 34.31 -15.39
C ASN A 189 6.11 33.35 -16.32
N VAL A 190 5.31 32.43 -15.78
CA VAL A 190 4.63 31.38 -16.55
C VAL A 190 3.28 31.90 -17.06
N PRO A 191 3.06 31.96 -18.38
CA PRO A 191 1.75 32.34 -18.91
C PRO A 191 0.64 31.43 -18.39
N GLY A 192 -0.46 32.02 -17.93
CA GLY A 192 -1.60 31.27 -17.39
C GLY A 192 -1.58 31.09 -15.87
N LEU A 193 -0.53 31.52 -15.16
CA LEU A 193 -0.58 31.64 -13.70
C LEU A 193 -1.63 32.70 -13.31
N LEU A 194 -2.55 32.37 -12.42
CA LEU A 194 -3.53 33.34 -11.89
C LEU A 194 -3.03 33.98 -10.61
N LEU A 195 -2.75 33.15 -9.59
CA LEU A 195 -2.39 33.59 -8.26
C LEU A 195 -1.71 32.46 -7.48
N PHE A 196 -1.01 32.80 -6.40
CA PHE A 196 -0.44 31.84 -5.46
C PHE A 196 -1.30 31.69 -4.22
N MET A 197 -1.45 30.46 -3.72
CA MET A 197 -2.17 30.19 -2.47
C MET A 197 -1.32 29.39 -1.49
N LEU A 198 -1.24 29.87 -0.25
CA LEU A 198 -0.60 29.16 0.84
C LEU A 198 -1.64 28.49 1.73
N GLY A 199 -1.36 27.24 2.09
CA GLY A 199 -2.16 26.43 3.00
C GLY A 199 -3.26 25.61 2.33
N ASN A 200 -3.79 24.67 3.08
CA ASN A 200 -5.06 23.97 2.88
C ASN A 200 -5.62 23.60 4.26
N GLU A 201 -6.42 24.48 4.85
CA GLU A 201 -7.03 24.25 6.18
C GLU A 201 -6.01 23.98 7.30
N ASN A 202 -4.87 24.68 7.29
CA ASN A 202 -3.81 24.50 8.29
C ASN A 202 -4.30 24.75 9.72
N ASN A 203 -5.35 25.56 9.89
CA ASN A 203 -6.02 25.79 11.17
C ASN A 203 -6.70 24.54 11.73
N TYR A 204 -7.14 23.59 10.90
CA TYR A 204 -7.65 22.30 11.39
C TYR A 204 -6.51 21.41 11.89
N GLY A 205 -5.33 21.48 11.25
CA GLY A 205 -4.11 20.80 11.70
C GLY A 205 -3.56 21.27 13.05
N LEU A 206 -4.17 22.29 13.67
CA LEU A 206 -3.86 22.68 15.05
C LEU A 206 -4.51 21.74 16.08
N SER A 207 -5.61 21.09 15.70
CA SER A 207 -6.37 20.14 16.52
C SER A 207 -6.29 18.71 15.97
N TRP A 208 -6.06 18.54 14.66
CA TRP A 208 -5.96 17.25 13.97
C TRP A 208 -4.52 16.88 13.64
N GLY A 209 -4.18 15.59 13.73
CA GLY A 209 -2.89 15.05 13.29
C GLY A 209 -2.93 14.22 12.01
N GLY A 210 -4.13 13.86 11.53
CA GLY A 210 -4.33 13.02 10.33
C GLY A 210 -4.61 13.81 9.05
N ALA A 211 -4.64 13.09 7.92
CA ALA A 211 -5.02 13.61 6.61
C ALA A 211 -6.46 13.25 6.18
N GLU A 212 -7.16 12.37 6.92
CA GLU A 212 -8.61 12.15 6.81
C GLU A 212 -9.37 13.26 7.55
N THR A 213 -10.55 13.64 7.03
CA THR A 213 -11.39 14.72 7.58
C THR A 213 -12.26 14.21 8.73
N GLU A 214 -12.26 14.93 9.85
CA GLU A 214 -12.96 14.56 11.10
C GLU A 214 -13.89 15.70 11.60
N ASP A 215 -14.46 15.56 12.81
CA ASP A 215 -15.17 16.66 13.48
C ASP A 215 -14.17 17.62 14.19
N ILE A 216 -14.42 18.94 14.15
CA ILE A 216 -13.46 19.96 14.65
C ILE A 216 -13.84 20.47 16.05
N PRO A 217 -12.97 20.33 17.08
CA PRO A 217 -13.12 21.08 18.33
C PRO A 217 -12.59 22.52 18.16
N ILE A 218 -13.45 23.51 18.44
CA ILE A 218 -13.06 24.94 18.43
C ILE A 218 -12.57 25.34 19.83
N GLU A 219 -11.27 25.47 20.01
CA GLU A 219 -10.68 25.98 21.25
C GLU A 219 -10.50 27.51 21.23
N THR A 220 -10.90 28.18 22.31
CA THR A 220 -10.84 29.65 22.45
C THR A 220 -9.69 30.13 23.35
N GLU A 221 -9.01 29.24 24.08
CA GLU A 221 -7.90 29.56 24.97
C GLU A 221 -6.88 28.41 25.00
N GLY A 222 -5.63 28.68 25.43
CA GLY A 222 -4.63 27.63 25.66
C GLY A 222 -3.58 27.48 24.54
N THR A 223 -3.05 26.26 24.41
CA THR A 223 -1.93 25.94 23.51
C THR A 223 -2.29 26.09 22.03
N VAL A 224 -3.52 25.74 21.64
CA VAL A 224 -4.00 25.83 20.24
C VAL A 224 -3.98 27.27 19.74
N ILE A 225 -4.48 28.23 20.52
CA ILE A 225 -4.44 29.66 20.16
C ILE A 225 -3.00 30.16 20.02
N THR A 226 -2.06 29.68 20.84
CA THR A 226 -0.65 30.07 20.72
C THR A 226 -0.04 29.56 19.42
N ARG A 227 -0.34 28.31 19.04
CA ARG A 227 0.08 27.72 17.76
C ARG A 227 -0.56 28.45 16.57
N ALA A 228 -1.85 28.79 16.65
CA ALA A 228 -2.55 29.58 15.63
C ALA A 228 -1.87 30.93 15.37
N ARG A 229 -1.48 31.66 16.43
CA ARG A 229 -0.76 32.94 16.29
C ARG A 229 0.59 32.77 15.59
N ALA A 230 1.35 31.73 15.91
CA ALA A 230 2.62 31.45 15.25
C ALA A 230 2.44 31.11 13.76
N MET A 231 1.40 30.33 13.46
CA MET A 231 1.02 29.95 12.11
C MET A 231 0.68 31.18 11.25
N TYR A 232 -0.26 32.02 11.68
CA TYR A 232 -0.68 33.20 10.91
C TYR A 232 0.44 34.25 10.72
N LYS A 233 1.32 34.42 11.71
CA LYS A 233 2.54 35.24 11.53
C LYS A 233 3.45 34.67 10.45
N THR A 234 3.65 33.36 10.45
CA THR A 234 4.51 32.68 9.46
C THR A 234 3.89 32.75 8.06
N PHE A 235 2.57 32.66 7.92
CA PHE A 235 1.87 32.95 6.67
C PHE A 235 2.19 34.37 6.17
N ASN A 236 2.05 35.39 7.03
CA ASN A 236 2.30 36.77 6.63
C ASN A 236 3.76 37.01 6.24
N ASP A 237 4.71 36.44 6.99
CA ASP A 237 6.13 36.47 6.66
C ASP A 237 6.40 35.88 5.27
N ALA A 238 5.79 34.73 4.94
CA ALA A 238 5.90 34.12 3.62
C ALA A 238 5.31 35.02 2.52
N VAL A 239 4.12 35.58 2.74
CA VAL A 239 3.48 36.49 1.78
C VAL A 239 4.35 37.70 1.49
N LEU A 240 4.94 38.32 2.52
CA LEU A 240 5.86 39.44 2.37
C LEU A 240 7.12 39.06 1.56
N GLU A 241 7.66 37.87 1.77
CA GLU A 241 8.81 37.37 1.00
C GLU A 241 8.44 37.07 -0.46
N MET A 242 7.29 36.43 -0.70
CA MET A 242 6.79 36.14 -2.05
C MET A 242 6.56 37.43 -2.85
N LYS A 243 5.96 38.45 -2.22
CA LYS A 243 5.69 39.75 -2.85
C LYS A 243 6.94 40.54 -3.25
N LYS A 244 8.09 40.25 -2.62
CA LYS A 244 9.39 40.82 -3.04
C LYS A 244 9.90 40.20 -4.33
N LEU A 245 9.55 38.94 -4.59
CA LEU A 245 9.97 38.19 -5.78
C LEU A 245 9.00 38.38 -6.94
N ASP A 246 7.72 38.54 -6.65
CA ASP A 246 6.66 38.77 -7.64
C ASP A 246 5.62 39.78 -7.14
N SER A 247 5.37 40.81 -7.94
CA SER A 247 4.36 41.85 -7.67
C SER A 247 3.24 41.87 -8.70
N GLN A 248 3.20 40.87 -9.59
CA GLN A 248 2.27 40.76 -10.70
C GLN A 248 1.13 39.78 -10.45
N HIS A 249 1.26 38.91 -9.43
CA HIS A 249 0.25 37.94 -9.04
C HIS A 249 -0.14 38.13 -7.57
N PRO A 250 -1.45 38.07 -7.24
CA PRO A 250 -1.93 38.08 -5.87
C PRO A 250 -1.46 36.86 -5.07
N VAL A 251 -1.36 37.02 -3.75
CA VAL A 251 -1.11 35.92 -2.81
C VAL A 251 -2.29 35.76 -1.85
N ALA A 252 -2.84 34.55 -1.81
CA ALA A 252 -3.93 34.15 -0.94
C ALA A 252 -3.45 33.20 0.17
N ILE A 253 -4.22 33.12 1.24
CA ILE A 253 -4.11 32.04 2.23
C ILE A 253 -5.42 31.24 2.26
N CYS A 254 -5.34 29.93 2.50
CA CYS A 254 -6.49 29.03 2.60
C CYS A 254 -6.78 28.65 4.06
N ASN A 255 -7.93 29.05 4.56
CA ASN A 255 -8.39 28.73 5.91
C ASN A 255 -9.60 27.77 5.88
N GLY A 256 -9.67 26.80 6.78
CA GLY A 256 -10.84 25.96 6.97
C GLY A 256 -11.93 26.73 7.72
N ASP A 257 -13.04 27.03 7.04
CA ASP A 257 -14.09 27.95 7.49
C ASP A 257 -13.49 29.32 7.94
N LEU A 258 -14.30 30.21 8.55
CA LEU A 258 -13.85 31.49 9.08
C LEU A 258 -13.04 31.34 10.38
N LEU A 259 -13.49 30.47 11.29
CA LEU A 259 -12.95 30.22 12.63
C LEU A 259 -12.13 31.40 13.22
N TYR A 260 -10.80 31.29 13.21
CA TYR A 260 -9.85 32.27 13.75
C TYR A 260 -9.70 33.55 12.91
N LEU A 261 -10.81 34.07 12.37
CA LEU A 261 -10.84 35.24 11.49
C LEU A 261 -10.25 36.49 12.15
N ASP A 262 -10.42 36.61 13.47
CA ASP A 262 -9.83 37.65 14.31
C ASP A 262 -8.29 37.59 14.32
N LEU A 263 -7.71 36.39 14.44
CA LEU A 263 -6.25 36.19 14.39
C LEU A 263 -5.69 36.41 12.98
N VAL A 264 -6.45 36.05 11.93
CA VAL A 264 -6.10 36.39 10.55
C VAL A 264 -6.05 37.92 10.38
N ALA A 265 -7.05 38.63 10.88
CA ALA A 265 -7.09 40.10 10.84
C ALA A 265 -5.90 40.74 11.56
N GLU A 266 -5.49 40.15 12.70
CA GLU A 266 -4.39 40.67 13.51
C GLU A 266 -3.01 40.38 12.91
N TYR A 267 -2.80 39.18 12.34
CA TYR A 267 -1.45 38.70 11.99
C TYR A 267 -1.18 38.50 10.50
N CYS A 268 -2.21 38.36 9.65
CA CYS A 268 -2.09 38.15 8.20
C CYS A 268 -2.47 39.40 7.39
N THR A 269 -1.94 40.57 7.75
CA THR A 269 -2.36 41.86 7.18
C THR A 269 -2.02 42.05 5.71
N ASP A 270 -0.98 41.37 5.22
CA ASP A 270 -0.40 41.57 3.89
C ASP A 270 -0.98 40.63 2.81
N ILE A 271 -1.95 39.77 3.13
CA ILE A 271 -2.64 38.94 2.13
C ILE A 271 -3.44 39.80 1.14
N ASP A 272 -3.53 39.36 -0.12
CA ASP A 272 -4.38 40.03 -1.13
C ASP A 272 -5.80 39.49 -1.14
N ILE A 273 -5.95 38.19 -0.89
CA ILE A 273 -7.21 37.44 -0.96
C ILE A 273 -7.33 36.56 0.29
N TYR A 274 -8.51 36.55 0.89
CA TYR A 274 -8.85 35.56 1.92
C TYR A 274 -9.56 34.38 1.24
N ALA A 275 -8.88 33.23 1.19
CA ALA A 275 -9.43 32.00 0.65
C ALA A 275 -9.93 31.09 1.78
N THR A 276 -11.03 30.37 1.54
CA THR A 276 -11.55 29.42 2.52
C THR A 276 -12.15 28.16 1.90
N ASN A 277 -11.90 27.03 2.55
CA ASN A 277 -12.63 25.79 2.32
C ASN A 277 -13.86 25.81 3.23
N MET A 278 -15.05 25.70 2.67
CA MET A 278 -16.29 25.92 3.42
C MET A 278 -17.42 24.99 2.97
N TYR A 279 -17.91 24.18 3.90
CA TYR A 279 -18.95 23.17 3.68
C TYR A 279 -20.15 23.42 4.61
N ARG A 280 -20.86 24.54 4.38
CA ARG A 280 -22.00 25.00 5.20
C ARG A 280 -23.37 24.63 4.64
N GLY A 281 -23.44 23.86 3.56
CA GLY A 281 -24.69 23.43 2.92
C GLY A 281 -25.15 24.37 1.82
N VAL A 282 -26.44 24.69 1.76
CA VAL A 282 -27.05 25.47 0.66
C VAL A 282 -26.60 26.94 0.59
N SER A 283 -26.11 27.50 1.70
CA SER A 283 -25.64 28.88 1.81
C SER A 283 -24.38 28.96 2.68
N PHE A 284 -23.54 29.95 2.39
CA PHE A 284 -22.36 30.30 3.18
C PHE A 284 -22.68 31.15 4.42
N ALA A 285 -23.96 31.49 4.62
CA ALA A 285 -24.49 32.27 5.73
C ALA A 285 -23.81 33.65 5.87
N ASP A 286 -23.12 33.90 6.97
CA ASP A 286 -22.52 35.20 7.31
C ASP A 286 -21.13 35.42 6.69
N ALA A 287 -20.63 34.49 5.87
CA ALA A 287 -19.24 34.49 5.42
C ALA A 287 -18.82 35.77 4.67
N PHE A 288 -19.60 36.18 3.68
CA PHE A 288 -19.30 37.36 2.87
C PHE A 288 -19.28 38.64 3.70
N ASP A 289 -20.30 38.83 4.55
CA ASP A 289 -20.45 40.01 5.39
C ASP A 289 -19.34 40.08 6.44
N ARG A 290 -19.02 38.96 7.10
CA ARG A 290 -17.94 38.93 8.11
C ARG A 290 -16.58 39.22 7.50
N VAL A 291 -16.24 38.60 6.37
CA VAL A 291 -14.95 38.86 5.69
C VAL A 291 -14.86 40.32 5.24
N LYS A 292 -15.93 40.89 4.69
CA LYS A 292 -15.99 42.31 4.33
C LYS A 292 -15.76 43.21 5.55
N ASN A 293 -16.47 42.95 6.65
CA ASN A 293 -16.48 43.82 7.82
C ASN A 293 -15.25 43.67 8.73
N GLU A 294 -14.70 42.46 8.84
CA GLU A 294 -13.60 42.14 9.76
C GLU A 294 -12.22 42.17 9.08
N LEU A 295 -12.11 41.76 7.81
CA LEU A 295 -10.84 41.76 7.06
C LEU A 295 -10.73 42.87 6.02
N GLY A 296 -11.85 43.25 5.37
CA GLY A 296 -11.83 44.18 4.24
C GLY A 296 -11.06 43.63 3.02
N LYS A 297 -11.03 42.31 2.85
CA LYS A 297 -10.35 41.61 1.74
C LYS A 297 -11.36 40.90 0.85
N PRO A 298 -11.04 40.68 -0.44
CA PRO A 298 -11.88 39.86 -1.30
C PRO A 298 -11.93 38.41 -0.80
N LEU A 299 -13.11 37.81 -0.89
CA LEU A 299 -13.39 36.44 -0.51
C LEU A 299 -13.37 35.53 -1.75
N MET A 300 -12.66 34.42 -1.62
CA MET A 300 -12.61 33.35 -2.60
C MET A 300 -12.84 32.01 -1.91
N PHE A 301 -13.73 31.17 -2.42
CA PHE A 301 -13.88 29.83 -1.88
C PHE A 301 -12.86 28.90 -2.55
N SER A 302 -11.87 28.42 -1.81
CA SER A 302 -10.86 27.47 -2.31
C SER A 302 -11.42 26.06 -2.41
N GLU A 303 -12.42 25.71 -1.61
CA GLU A 303 -13.24 24.51 -1.73
C GLU A 303 -14.65 24.76 -1.20
N PHE A 304 -15.63 24.19 -1.90
CA PHE A 304 -17.02 24.05 -1.46
C PHE A 304 -17.72 23.05 -2.36
N GLY A 305 -18.82 22.45 -1.87
CA GLY A 305 -19.58 21.50 -2.66
C GLY A 305 -20.42 20.58 -1.80
N SER A 306 -20.82 19.46 -2.39
CA SER A 306 -21.56 18.38 -1.75
C SER A 306 -21.09 17.08 -2.37
N ASP A 307 -21.08 16.00 -1.60
CA ASP A 307 -20.97 14.68 -2.19
C ASP A 307 -22.26 14.28 -2.91
N ALA A 308 -22.15 13.24 -3.74
CA ALA A 308 -23.23 12.67 -4.51
C ALA A 308 -23.86 11.43 -3.85
N PHE A 309 -23.60 11.12 -2.58
CA PHE A 309 -24.08 9.92 -1.92
C PHE A 309 -25.00 10.23 -0.75
N ASN A 310 -26.29 9.91 -0.87
CA ASN A 310 -27.23 10.14 0.21
C ASN A 310 -27.06 9.09 1.31
N ALA A 311 -26.50 9.49 2.46
CA ALA A 311 -26.23 8.61 3.60
C ALA A 311 -27.49 8.01 4.27
N LEU A 312 -28.65 8.66 4.16
CA LEU A 312 -29.93 8.12 4.67
C LEU A 312 -30.52 7.05 3.75
N ASP A 313 -30.52 7.33 2.44
CA ASP A 313 -31.09 6.45 1.43
C ASP A 313 -30.09 5.34 0.98
N ASN A 314 -28.82 5.47 1.39
CA ASN A 314 -27.70 4.59 1.06
C ASN A 314 -27.57 4.33 -0.45
N LYS A 315 -27.56 5.42 -1.23
CA LYS A 315 -27.45 5.39 -2.70
C LYS A 315 -26.92 6.73 -3.23
N GLU A 316 -26.38 6.70 -4.45
CA GLU A 316 -26.02 7.91 -5.18
C GLU A 316 -27.26 8.79 -5.46
N ASP A 317 -27.18 10.08 -5.11
CA ASP A 317 -28.16 11.12 -5.39
C ASP A 317 -27.51 12.33 -6.08
N GLN A 318 -27.36 12.24 -7.40
CA GLN A 318 -26.81 13.32 -8.22
C GLN A 318 -27.66 14.60 -8.20
N LYS A 319 -28.97 14.49 -7.92
CA LYS A 319 -29.86 15.66 -7.89
C LYS A 319 -29.58 16.50 -6.65
N MET A 320 -29.35 15.86 -5.51
CA MET A 320 -28.95 16.50 -4.28
C MET A 320 -27.63 17.26 -4.45
N GLN A 321 -26.59 16.61 -5.01
CA GLN A 321 -25.32 17.26 -5.30
C GLN A 321 -25.51 18.51 -6.17
N ALA A 322 -26.25 18.37 -7.28
CA ALA A 322 -26.54 19.48 -8.19
C ALA A 322 -27.31 20.61 -7.51
N TYR A 323 -28.22 20.31 -6.57
CA TYR A 323 -28.97 21.30 -5.81
C TYR A 323 -28.06 22.17 -4.94
N TYR A 324 -27.16 21.57 -4.15
CA TYR A 324 -26.25 22.35 -3.30
C TYR A 324 -25.29 23.20 -4.16
N MET A 325 -24.64 22.58 -5.16
CA MET A 325 -23.69 23.29 -6.00
C MET A 325 -24.33 24.44 -6.80
N PHE A 326 -25.54 24.24 -7.32
CA PHE A 326 -26.30 25.30 -7.99
C PHE A 326 -26.55 26.50 -7.08
N ASN A 327 -26.99 26.27 -5.84
CA ASN A 327 -27.28 27.36 -4.90
C ASN A 327 -26.01 28.01 -4.35
N ASN A 328 -24.94 27.26 -4.12
CA ASN A 328 -23.65 27.82 -3.72
C ASN A 328 -23.12 28.79 -4.79
N TRP A 329 -23.13 28.38 -6.07
CA TRP A 329 -22.70 29.26 -7.15
C TRP A 329 -23.62 30.46 -7.35
N LYS A 330 -24.94 30.30 -7.15
CA LYS A 330 -25.88 31.42 -7.14
C LYS A 330 -25.45 32.46 -6.10
N GLU A 331 -25.17 32.04 -4.86
CA GLU A 331 -24.76 32.96 -3.80
C GLU A 331 -23.39 33.59 -4.03
N ILE A 332 -22.44 32.85 -4.61
CA ILE A 332 -21.12 33.37 -5.02
C ILE A 332 -21.28 34.50 -6.04
N TYR A 333 -22.12 34.32 -7.06
CA TYR A 333 -22.39 35.35 -8.05
C TYR A 333 -23.19 36.50 -7.46
N GLU A 334 -24.17 36.26 -6.58
CA GLU A 334 -24.96 37.32 -5.95
C GLU A 334 -24.11 38.30 -5.12
N ASN A 335 -22.93 37.86 -4.65
CA ASN A 335 -21.99 38.67 -3.88
C ASN A 335 -20.83 39.24 -4.69
N ALA A 336 -20.81 39.09 -6.02
CA ALA A 336 -19.81 39.74 -6.87
C ALA A 336 -20.02 41.27 -6.90
N ALA A 337 -18.95 42.00 -7.23
CA ALA A 337 -18.97 43.46 -7.27
C ALA A 337 -20.06 44.00 -8.24
N GLY A 338 -20.78 45.04 -7.81
CA GLY A 338 -21.83 45.70 -8.59
C GLY A 338 -23.23 45.05 -8.52
N LEU A 339 -23.41 44.00 -7.72
CA LEU A 339 -24.70 43.30 -7.59
C LEU A 339 -25.46 43.61 -6.29
N GLY A 340 -24.92 44.48 -5.42
CA GLY A 340 -25.65 45.08 -4.31
C GLY A 340 -25.78 44.22 -3.03
N LYS A 341 -25.06 43.10 -2.91
CA LYS A 341 -24.89 42.37 -1.64
C LYS A 341 -23.56 42.75 -0.95
N ALA A 342 -22.74 41.79 -0.54
CA ALA A 342 -21.46 42.08 0.10
C ALA A 342 -20.42 42.63 -0.90
N GLU A 343 -20.53 42.31 -2.19
CA GLU A 343 -19.68 42.86 -3.27
C GLU A 343 -18.17 42.58 -3.08
N ASN A 344 -17.82 41.50 -2.37
CA ASN A 344 -16.44 41.07 -2.12
C ASN A 344 -16.13 39.67 -2.67
N SER A 345 -17.06 39.03 -3.36
CA SER A 345 -16.84 37.70 -3.96
C SER A 345 -16.04 37.82 -5.27
N ILE A 346 -14.92 37.11 -5.35
CA ILE A 346 -14.14 36.98 -6.60
C ILE A 346 -14.28 35.60 -7.26
N GLY A 347 -15.20 34.77 -6.77
CA GLY A 347 -15.47 33.43 -7.28
C GLY A 347 -14.95 32.33 -6.34
N GLY A 348 -14.74 31.13 -6.88
CA GLY A 348 -14.26 30.01 -6.08
C GLY A 348 -14.03 28.74 -6.90
N PHE A 349 -13.74 27.64 -6.21
CA PHE A 349 -13.40 26.35 -6.78
C PHE A 349 -14.35 25.27 -6.26
N THR A 350 -15.12 24.67 -7.18
CA THR A 350 -15.95 23.52 -6.85
C THR A 350 -15.05 22.37 -6.38
N PHE A 351 -15.39 21.73 -5.26
CA PHE A 351 -14.74 20.54 -4.77
C PHE A 351 -15.67 19.33 -5.02
N GLN A 352 -15.28 18.37 -5.87
CA GLN A 352 -14.09 18.36 -6.75
C GLN A 352 -14.42 17.79 -8.13
N PHE A 353 -13.45 17.77 -9.04
CA PHE A 353 -13.74 17.39 -10.43
C PHE A 353 -14.12 15.90 -10.57
N SER A 354 -13.30 15.00 -10.01
CA SER A 354 -13.49 13.55 -10.10
C SER A 354 -13.58 12.89 -8.72
N ASP A 355 -14.18 11.71 -8.63
CA ASP A 355 -14.24 10.94 -7.37
C ASP A 355 -12.84 10.60 -6.82
N GLY A 356 -12.71 10.65 -5.50
CA GLY A 356 -11.49 10.33 -4.78
C GLY A 356 -11.60 9.00 -4.03
N TRP A 357 -11.53 7.86 -4.72
CA TRP A 357 -11.69 6.49 -4.17
C TRP A 357 -10.69 6.11 -3.05
N TRP A 358 -9.76 7.01 -2.74
CA TRP A 358 -8.75 6.83 -1.69
C TRP A 358 -9.02 7.71 -0.47
N LYS A 359 -10.09 8.51 -0.44
CA LYS A 359 -10.25 9.50 0.64
C LYS A 359 -10.56 8.87 1.99
N ARG A 360 -11.27 7.74 2.02
CA ARG A 360 -11.47 6.96 3.24
C ARG A 360 -10.30 5.99 3.43
N GLY A 361 -9.78 5.88 4.66
CA GLY A 361 -8.68 4.97 4.99
C GLY A 361 -7.32 5.36 4.39
N GLN A 362 -7.29 6.07 3.25
CA GLN A 362 -6.13 6.64 2.57
C GLN A 362 -5.11 5.65 2.00
N THR A 363 -5.00 4.47 2.60
CA THR A 363 -4.09 3.38 2.22
C THR A 363 -4.79 2.03 2.11
N GLU A 364 -6.10 2.00 2.40
CA GLU A 364 -6.93 0.79 2.42
C GLU A 364 -8.08 0.95 1.41
N ASP A 365 -8.64 -0.18 0.95
CA ASP A 365 -9.82 -0.23 0.08
C ASP A 365 -9.75 0.63 -1.19
N LEU A 366 -8.53 0.86 -1.73
CA LEU A 366 -8.29 1.80 -2.84
C LEU A 366 -8.99 1.43 -4.17
N ASP A 367 -9.50 0.21 -4.30
CA ASP A 367 -10.26 -0.32 -5.44
C ASP A 367 -11.76 -0.54 -5.14
N ILE A 368 -12.23 -0.01 -4.00
CA ILE A 368 -13.61 0.00 -3.54
C ILE A 368 -14.06 1.46 -3.37
N HIS A 369 -15.23 1.81 -3.93
CA HIS A 369 -15.81 3.13 -3.71
C HIS A 369 -16.63 3.10 -2.41
N ASN A 370 -16.03 3.53 -1.31
CA ASN A 370 -16.62 3.48 0.02
C ASN A 370 -17.87 4.36 0.12
N THR A 371 -18.91 3.85 0.77
CA THR A 371 -20.20 4.53 0.90
C THR A 371 -20.43 5.18 2.27
N GLU A 372 -19.49 5.02 3.20
CA GLU A 372 -19.62 5.57 4.55
C GLU A 372 -19.20 7.03 4.64
N ALA A 373 -20.00 7.82 5.36
CA ALA A 373 -19.68 9.21 5.66
C ALA A 373 -18.71 9.32 6.85
N SER A 374 -17.70 10.20 6.73
CA SER A 374 -16.67 10.39 7.75
C SER A 374 -16.99 11.49 8.77
N TRP A 375 -17.80 12.50 8.44
CA TRP A 375 -18.24 13.55 9.37
C TRP A 375 -19.71 13.99 9.19
N LEU A 376 -20.23 14.72 10.18
CA LEU A 376 -21.58 15.30 10.16
C LEU A 376 -21.53 16.76 9.71
N SER A 377 -22.41 17.14 8.79
CA SER A 377 -22.71 18.54 8.48
C SER A 377 -24.21 18.80 8.43
N GLY A 378 -24.72 19.51 9.44
CA GLY A 378 -26.14 19.88 9.53
C GLY A 378 -26.62 20.86 8.45
N GLY A 379 -25.70 21.46 7.68
CA GLY A 379 -26.04 22.30 6.53
C GLY A 379 -26.63 21.51 5.34
N TYR A 380 -26.38 20.19 5.30
CA TYR A 380 -26.80 19.30 4.22
C TYR A 380 -28.02 18.47 4.65
N ALA A 381 -29.13 19.12 4.96
CA ALA A 381 -30.30 18.47 5.59
C ALA A 381 -31.03 17.39 4.74
N MET A 382 -30.61 17.12 3.49
CA MET A 382 -31.26 16.14 2.60
C MET A 382 -30.80 14.69 2.83
N ASP A 383 -29.68 14.48 3.51
CA ASP A 383 -29.05 13.18 3.73
C ASP A 383 -28.57 12.98 5.18
N THR A 384 -29.10 13.77 6.12
CA THR A 384 -28.87 13.59 7.56
C THR A 384 -30.17 13.72 8.35
N ASP A 385 -30.27 12.97 9.45
CA ASP A 385 -31.34 13.14 10.45
C ASP A 385 -31.01 14.24 11.50
N GLY A 386 -29.90 14.95 11.30
CA GLY A 386 -29.37 15.97 12.21
C GLY A 386 -28.37 15.40 13.23
N THR A 387 -28.16 14.09 13.26
CA THR A 387 -27.19 13.41 14.12
C THR A 387 -26.30 12.41 13.37
N SER A 388 -26.76 11.86 12.26
CA SER A 388 -26.00 10.93 11.42
C SER A 388 -24.95 11.66 10.58
N LYS A 389 -23.71 11.14 10.58
CA LYS A 389 -22.67 11.52 9.62
C LYS A 389 -23.24 11.37 8.20
N ASN A 390 -22.96 12.35 7.35
CA ASN A 390 -23.54 12.44 6.01
C ASN A 390 -22.57 12.87 4.92
N MET A 391 -21.39 13.37 5.27
CA MET A 391 -20.42 13.81 4.27
C MET A 391 -19.44 12.70 3.92
N ASN A 392 -19.30 12.39 2.64
CA ASN A 392 -18.40 11.35 2.14
C ASN A 392 -17.45 11.88 1.05
N GLU A 393 -16.18 12.13 1.40
CA GLU A 393 -15.18 12.72 0.50
C GLU A 393 -14.96 11.92 -0.80
N GLU A 394 -15.14 10.60 -0.81
CA GLU A 394 -14.94 9.82 -2.02
C GLU A 394 -15.95 10.15 -3.13
N TRP A 395 -17.10 10.74 -2.76
CA TRP A 395 -18.22 11.03 -3.65
C TRP A 395 -18.41 12.53 -3.97
N PHE A 396 -17.45 13.39 -3.61
CA PHE A 396 -17.49 14.83 -3.96
C PHE A 396 -17.27 15.13 -5.44
N GLY A 397 -16.84 14.14 -6.23
CA GLY A 397 -16.64 14.32 -7.67
C GLY A 397 -17.92 14.78 -8.37
N ILE A 398 -17.84 15.80 -9.21
CA ILE A 398 -18.93 16.13 -10.16
C ILE A 398 -18.90 15.22 -11.40
N ALA A 399 -17.86 14.38 -11.52
CA ALA A 399 -17.77 13.30 -12.48
C ALA A 399 -17.34 12.00 -11.77
N ALA A 400 -18.01 10.90 -12.12
CA ALA A 400 -17.63 9.57 -11.66
C ALA A 400 -16.40 9.05 -12.43
N LYS A 401 -15.60 8.20 -11.80
CA LYS A 401 -14.33 7.69 -12.35
C LYS A 401 -14.48 6.29 -12.93
N GLY A 402 -13.96 6.08 -14.14
CA GLY A 402 -13.78 4.75 -14.74
C GLY A 402 -12.47 4.09 -14.33
N TYR A 403 -12.36 2.78 -14.56
CA TYR A 403 -11.09 2.07 -14.41
C TYR A 403 -10.10 2.48 -15.51
N SER A 404 -8.81 2.47 -15.17
CA SER A 404 -7.74 2.75 -16.13
C SER A 404 -7.68 1.71 -17.24
N ASN A 405 -7.44 2.19 -18.47
CA ASN A 405 -7.11 1.35 -19.63
C ASN A 405 -5.66 0.85 -19.57
N GLU A 406 -5.22 0.12 -20.60
CA GLU A 406 -3.87 -0.46 -20.68
C GLU A 406 -2.73 0.57 -20.68
N ARG A 407 -3.03 1.86 -20.93
CA ARG A 407 -2.08 2.98 -20.84
C ARG A 407 -2.07 3.63 -19.46
N GLY A 408 -2.99 3.30 -18.57
CA GLY A 408 -3.18 3.95 -17.26
C GLY A 408 -4.17 5.13 -17.27
N LEU A 409 -4.73 5.48 -18.44
CA LEU A 409 -5.69 6.58 -18.58
C LEU A 409 -7.11 6.09 -18.27
N TYR A 410 -7.96 6.92 -17.68
CA TYR A 410 -9.35 6.57 -17.40
C TYR A 410 -10.32 7.57 -18.06
N GLU A 411 -11.58 7.16 -18.17
CA GLU A 411 -12.68 8.01 -18.62
C GLU A 411 -13.44 8.57 -17.41
N LEU A 412 -13.94 9.80 -17.54
CA LEU A 412 -14.81 10.43 -16.56
C LEU A 412 -16.24 10.47 -17.06
N TYR A 413 -17.18 10.25 -16.15
CA TYR A 413 -18.62 10.20 -16.43
C TYR A 413 -19.33 11.35 -15.69
N PRO A 414 -19.65 12.47 -16.38
CA PRO A 414 -20.26 13.64 -15.75
C PRO A 414 -21.57 13.34 -15.01
N ARG A 415 -21.73 13.88 -13.79
CA ARG A 415 -22.97 13.84 -13.01
C ARG A 415 -23.89 15.01 -13.34
N ALA A 416 -25.11 14.98 -12.79
CA ALA A 416 -26.06 16.09 -12.92
C ALA A 416 -25.45 17.46 -12.51
N ALA A 417 -24.56 17.49 -11.51
CA ALA A 417 -23.89 18.72 -11.10
C ALA A 417 -23.06 19.34 -12.23
N TYR A 418 -22.30 18.55 -13.00
CA TYR A 418 -21.55 19.04 -14.16
C TYR A 418 -22.45 19.79 -15.15
N TYR A 419 -23.58 19.19 -15.51
CA TYR A 419 -24.51 19.78 -16.47
C TYR A 419 -25.20 21.04 -15.94
N ALA A 420 -25.53 21.08 -14.65
CA ALA A 420 -26.08 22.28 -14.03
C ALA A 420 -25.05 23.42 -13.98
N LEU A 421 -23.83 23.13 -13.56
CA LEU A 421 -22.75 24.11 -13.50
C LEU A 421 -22.33 24.63 -14.87
N LYS A 422 -22.41 23.78 -15.91
CA LYS A 422 -22.22 24.21 -17.29
C LYS A 422 -23.16 25.35 -17.71
N GLU A 423 -24.41 25.30 -17.28
CA GLU A 423 -25.37 26.38 -17.54
C GLU A 423 -25.11 27.60 -16.63
N VAL A 424 -24.77 27.38 -15.36
CA VAL A 424 -24.40 28.46 -14.42
C VAL A 424 -23.23 29.29 -14.96
N HIS A 425 -22.15 28.65 -15.41
CA HIS A 425 -20.93 29.32 -15.86
C HIS A 425 -21.03 30.01 -17.23
N GLN A 426 -22.17 29.94 -17.93
CA GLN A 426 -22.40 30.79 -19.11
C GLN A 426 -22.74 32.23 -18.71
N LEU A 427 -23.12 32.48 -17.46
CA LEU A 427 -23.40 33.83 -16.98
C LEU A 427 -22.10 34.55 -16.61
N ASP A 428 -21.90 35.72 -17.20
CA ASP A 428 -20.88 36.67 -16.75
C ASP A 428 -21.51 37.66 -15.76
N PRO A 429 -21.13 37.64 -14.46
CA PRO A 429 -21.67 38.54 -13.46
C PRO A 429 -21.26 40.01 -13.70
N TYR A 430 -20.22 40.25 -14.50
CA TYR A 430 -19.73 41.59 -14.83
C TYR A 430 -20.21 42.10 -16.20
N ALA A 431 -21.14 41.38 -16.85
CA ALA A 431 -21.68 41.80 -18.14
C ALA A 431 -22.37 43.18 -18.07
N ASP A 432 -22.29 43.94 -19.17
CA ASP A 432 -22.88 45.27 -19.26
C ASP A 432 -24.39 45.27 -18.92
N GLY A 433 -24.77 46.05 -17.91
CA GLY A 433 -26.14 46.17 -17.45
C GLY A 433 -26.64 44.96 -16.66
N MET A 434 -25.76 44.07 -16.20
CA MET A 434 -26.07 43.04 -15.21
C MET A 434 -26.50 43.68 -13.89
N ASN A 435 -27.48 43.08 -13.22
CA ASN A 435 -27.91 43.44 -11.88
C ASN A 435 -28.48 42.20 -11.18
N LEU A 436 -28.76 42.32 -9.88
CA LEU A 436 -29.24 41.20 -9.07
C LEU A 436 -30.51 40.55 -9.65
N GLU A 437 -31.48 41.35 -10.10
CA GLU A 437 -32.76 40.85 -10.66
C GLU A 437 -32.54 40.04 -11.95
N LYS A 438 -31.72 40.54 -12.87
CA LYS A 438 -31.41 39.83 -14.13
C LYS A 438 -30.68 38.52 -13.86
N MET A 439 -29.74 38.51 -12.92
CA MET A 439 -29.04 37.29 -12.57
C MET A 439 -29.97 36.27 -11.91
N GLN A 440 -30.81 36.70 -10.97
CA GLN A 440 -31.81 35.81 -10.35
C GLN A 440 -32.75 35.21 -11.40
N ASN A 441 -33.24 36.02 -12.34
CA ASN A 441 -34.05 35.53 -13.47
C ASN A 441 -33.31 34.51 -14.35
N TYR A 442 -32.00 34.67 -14.54
CA TYR A 442 -31.18 33.70 -15.28
C TYR A 442 -31.10 32.37 -14.52
N PHE A 443 -30.76 32.39 -13.23
CA PHE A 443 -30.72 31.18 -12.41
C PHE A 443 -32.07 30.48 -12.35
N ASP A 444 -33.16 31.23 -12.23
CA ASP A 444 -34.52 30.66 -12.20
C ASP A 444 -34.91 29.97 -13.53
N SER A 445 -34.19 30.24 -14.63
CA SER A 445 -34.37 29.56 -15.92
C SER A 445 -33.64 28.23 -16.05
N ILE A 446 -32.67 27.94 -15.18
CA ILE A 446 -31.87 26.71 -15.21
C ILE A 446 -32.66 25.56 -14.58
N SER A 447 -32.77 24.43 -15.29
CA SER A 447 -33.48 23.23 -14.81
C SER A 447 -32.49 22.17 -14.29
N ILE A 448 -32.44 22.00 -12.97
CA ILE A 448 -31.68 20.89 -12.35
C ILE A 448 -32.19 19.53 -12.84
N MET A 449 -33.49 19.40 -13.13
CA MET A 449 -34.05 18.14 -13.62
C MET A 449 -33.55 17.80 -15.03
N ASP A 450 -33.34 18.80 -15.89
CA ASP A 450 -32.79 18.58 -17.23
C ASP A 450 -31.35 18.09 -17.14
N ALA A 451 -30.57 18.63 -16.20
CA ALA A 451 -29.22 18.16 -15.89
C ALA A 451 -29.21 16.69 -15.44
N VAL A 452 -30.14 16.29 -14.57
CA VAL A 452 -30.33 14.89 -14.16
C VAL A 452 -30.69 13.99 -15.35
N LEU A 453 -31.54 14.45 -16.26
CA LEU A 453 -31.92 13.67 -17.44
C LEU A 453 -30.74 13.46 -18.40
N ARG A 454 -29.84 14.44 -18.54
CA ARG A 454 -28.62 14.33 -19.36
C ARG A 454 -27.63 13.32 -18.77
N ALA A 455 -27.41 13.36 -17.45
CA ALA A 455 -26.47 12.48 -16.77
C ALA A 455 -26.87 10.98 -16.79
N ARG A 456 -28.12 10.64 -17.13
CA ARG A 456 -28.56 9.24 -17.25
C ARG A 456 -27.79 8.44 -18.29
N GLY A 457 -27.34 9.08 -19.37
CA GLY A 457 -26.53 8.44 -20.40
C GLY A 457 -25.17 7.99 -19.84
N ASP A 458 -24.51 8.89 -19.12
CA ASP A 458 -23.20 8.64 -18.48
C ASP A 458 -23.30 7.58 -17.38
N ALA A 459 -24.35 7.67 -16.54
CA ALA A 459 -24.61 6.66 -15.50
C ALA A 459 -24.88 5.27 -16.09
N ALA A 460 -25.54 5.19 -17.25
CA ALA A 460 -25.78 3.94 -17.96
C ALA A 460 -24.49 3.40 -18.60
N ALA A 461 -23.63 4.27 -19.14
CA ALA A 461 -22.33 3.89 -19.71
C ALA A 461 -21.37 3.34 -18.64
N LEU A 462 -21.38 3.91 -17.44
CA LEU A 462 -20.64 3.41 -16.28
C LEU A 462 -21.16 2.04 -15.77
N GLY A 463 -22.34 1.59 -16.22
CA GLY A 463 -22.90 0.30 -15.86
C GLY A 463 -23.85 0.30 -14.65
N GLY A 464 -24.49 1.44 -14.35
CA GLY A 464 -25.61 1.50 -13.39
C GLY A 464 -25.49 2.47 -12.22
N GLY A 465 -24.72 3.56 -12.36
CA GLY A 465 -24.38 4.45 -11.22
C GLY A 465 -23.25 3.86 -10.38
N GLY A 466 -22.55 4.67 -9.59
CA GLY A 466 -21.23 4.35 -8.99
C GLY A 466 -21.10 3.02 -8.22
N SER A 467 -22.19 2.33 -7.89
CA SER A 467 -22.20 0.99 -7.28
C SER A 467 -21.96 -0.18 -8.26
N GLY A 468 -22.09 0.04 -9.58
CA GLY A 468 -22.03 -1.02 -10.59
C GLY A 468 -23.31 -1.90 -10.65
N PRO A 469 -23.36 -2.90 -11.53
CA PRO A 469 -24.52 -3.79 -11.67
C PRO A 469 -24.67 -4.72 -10.44
N LYS A 470 -25.91 -5.11 -10.13
CA LYS A 470 -26.20 -6.03 -9.00
C LYS A 470 -25.52 -7.39 -9.10
N LEU A 471 -25.23 -7.85 -10.32
CA LEU A 471 -24.47 -9.06 -10.61
C LEU A 471 -23.52 -8.77 -11.77
N ALA A 472 -22.26 -9.15 -11.63
CA ALA A 472 -21.23 -9.02 -12.66
C ALA A 472 -20.30 -10.24 -12.67
N ILE A 473 -19.62 -10.43 -13.80
CA ILE A 473 -18.42 -11.26 -13.85
C ILE A 473 -17.29 -10.42 -13.25
N SER A 474 -16.75 -10.83 -12.10
CA SER A 474 -15.63 -10.12 -11.44
C SER A 474 -14.28 -10.50 -12.05
N ASN A 475 -14.18 -11.74 -12.55
CA ASN A 475 -12.93 -12.27 -13.08
C ASN A 475 -13.18 -13.31 -14.19
N LEU A 476 -12.37 -13.26 -15.23
CA LEU A 476 -12.18 -14.30 -16.23
C LEU A 476 -10.68 -14.42 -16.52
N SER A 477 -10.04 -15.42 -15.92
CA SER A 477 -8.63 -15.73 -16.18
C SER A 477 -8.44 -17.09 -16.84
N ALA A 478 -7.38 -17.23 -17.63
CA ALA A 478 -6.93 -18.50 -18.18
C ALA A 478 -5.41 -18.60 -18.12
N ARG A 479 -4.88 -19.74 -17.70
CA ARG A 479 -3.45 -20.05 -17.63
C ARG A 479 -3.15 -21.22 -18.56
N PHE A 480 -2.45 -20.94 -19.64
CA PHE A 480 -1.91 -21.94 -20.56
C PHE A 480 -0.42 -22.04 -20.33
N THR A 481 0.07 -23.25 -20.11
CA THR A 481 1.49 -23.47 -19.84
C THR A 481 1.99 -24.73 -20.53
N THR A 482 3.17 -24.68 -21.13
CA THR A 482 3.88 -25.86 -21.62
C THR A 482 5.14 -26.08 -20.80
N PHE A 483 5.59 -27.32 -20.75
CA PHE A 483 6.78 -27.75 -20.02
C PHE A 483 7.64 -28.60 -20.92
N THR A 484 8.91 -28.25 -21.07
CA THR A 484 9.91 -29.11 -21.69
C THR A 484 10.97 -29.41 -20.65
N THR A 485 11.11 -30.67 -20.24
CA THR A 485 12.04 -31.09 -19.19
C THR A 485 13.12 -32.02 -19.70
N GLY A 486 14.27 -31.99 -19.03
CA GLY A 486 15.40 -32.86 -19.34
C GLY A 486 16.41 -32.87 -18.20
N GLY A 487 17.44 -33.70 -18.33
CA GLY A 487 18.49 -33.79 -17.33
C GLY A 487 19.42 -34.97 -17.56
N SER A 488 20.33 -35.18 -16.63
CA SER A 488 21.33 -36.25 -16.67
C SER A 488 21.63 -36.75 -15.26
N LEU A 489 21.89 -38.07 -15.14
CA LEU A 489 22.12 -38.74 -13.85
C LEU A 489 20.95 -38.52 -12.87
N ILE A 490 19.72 -38.65 -13.38
CA ILE A 490 18.48 -38.44 -12.65
C ILE A 490 17.61 -39.70 -12.62
N THR A 491 16.70 -39.75 -11.65
CA THR A 491 15.71 -40.83 -11.52
C THR A 491 14.53 -40.69 -12.47
N THR A 492 14.27 -39.51 -13.04
CA THR A 492 13.15 -39.28 -13.97
C THR A 492 13.39 -40.02 -15.28
N PRO A 493 12.45 -40.90 -15.73
CA PRO A 493 12.63 -41.71 -16.93
C PRO A 493 12.32 -40.92 -18.21
N GLU A 494 12.74 -41.44 -19.37
CA GLU A 494 12.42 -40.83 -20.68
C GLU A 494 10.94 -40.98 -21.06
N THR A 495 10.25 -41.99 -20.53
CA THR A 495 8.83 -42.27 -20.78
C THR A 495 8.16 -42.66 -19.48
N ALA A 496 6.91 -42.23 -19.28
CA ALA A 496 6.15 -42.55 -18.07
C ALA A 496 6.05 -44.07 -17.85
N ASP A 497 6.47 -44.52 -16.67
CA ASP A 497 6.22 -45.90 -16.21
C ASP A 497 4.78 -45.98 -15.72
N PRO A 498 3.89 -46.74 -16.39
CA PRO A 498 2.52 -46.85 -15.95
C PRO A 498 2.46 -47.35 -14.51
N ASP A 499 3.30 -48.27 -14.06
CA ASP A 499 3.18 -48.89 -12.73
C ASP A 499 3.80 -48.04 -11.60
N SER A 500 4.35 -46.88 -11.93
CA SER A 500 4.89 -45.89 -10.99
C SER A 500 3.90 -44.74 -10.74
N ASN A 501 3.95 -44.17 -9.53
CA ASN A 501 3.21 -42.95 -9.17
C ASN A 501 4.16 -41.83 -8.75
N ALA A 502 5.36 -41.80 -9.36
CA ALA A 502 6.41 -40.81 -9.10
C ALA A 502 6.29 -39.61 -10.05
N PHE A 503 6.70 -38.43 -9.56
CA PHE A 503 6.73 -37.19 -10.33
C PHE A 503 8.10 -36.52 -10.21
N PRO A 504 8.64 -35.89 -11.28
CA PRO A 504 8.18 -35.95 -12.67
C PRO A 504 8.09 -37.39 -13.19
N ASP A 505 7.04 -37.71 -13.93
CA ASP A 505 6.79 -39.06 -14.43
C ASP A 505 7.59 -39.36 -15.69
N GLU A 506 7.90 -38.34 -16.51
CA GLU A 506 8.73 -38.47 -17.72
C GLU A 506 9.55 -37.21 -18.05
N LEU A 507 10.52 -37.36 -18.95
CA LEU A 507 11.24 -36.26 -19.61
C LEU A 507 10.56 -35.88 -20.93
N GLY A 508 10.80 -34.67 -21.41
CA GLY A 508 10.26 -34.22 -22.70
C GLY A 508 9.15 -33.18 -22.54
N PHE A 509 8.14 -33.22 -23.41
CA PHE A 509 7.15 -32.15 -23.54
C PHE A 509 5.83 -32.49 -22.84
N ASP A 510 5.28 -31.53 -22.11
CA ASP A 510 3.94 -31.60 -21.56
C ASP A 510 3.22 -30.23 -21.49
N HIS A 511 1.94 -30.20 -21.11
CA HIS A 511 1.15 -28.95 -21.04
C HIS A 511 0.03 -28.93 -19.98
N MET A 512 -0.35 -27.73 -19.55
CA MET A 512 -1.37 -27.48 -18.52
C MET A 512 -2.35 -26.39 -18.97
N GLN A 513 -3.61 -26.53 -18.54
CA GLN A 513 -4.70 -25.59 -18.80
C GLN A 513 -5.53 -25.39 -17.52
N SER A 514 -5.64 -24.15 -17.05
CA SER A 514 -6.36 -23.78 -15.83
C SER A 514 -7.16 -22.50 -16.06
N TYR A 515 -8.43 -22.47 -15.67
CA TYR A 515 -9.35 -21.35 -15.91
C TYR A 515 -9.94 -20.86 -14.60
N PHE A 516 -10.20 -19.55 -14.48
CA PHE A 516 -10.76 -18.92 -13.29
C PHE A 516 -11.95 -18.06 -13.70
N ILE A 517 -13.09 -18.24 -13.05
CA ILE A 517 -14.33 -17.53 -13.34
C ILE A 517 -14.89 -16.98 -12.02
N GLY A 518 -14.92 -15.66 -11.91
CA GLY A 518 -15.43 -14.92 -10.76
C GLY A 518 -16.81 -14.34 -11.03
N VAL A 519 -17.69 -14.42 -10.04
CA VAL A 519 -19.00 -13.76 -10.05
C VAL A 519 -19.12 -12.90 -8.79
N GLU A 520 -19.41 -11.63 -8.97
CA GLU A 520 -19.69 -10.67 -7.90
C GLU A 520 -21.18 -10.33 -7.85
N GLY A 521 -21.72 -10.19 -6.64
CA GLY A 521 -23.05 -9.69 -6.37
C GLY A 521 -23.05 -8.51 -5.40
N LYS A 522 -23.83 -7.49 -5.72
CA LYS A 522 -24.05 -6.27 -4.92
C LYS A 522 -25.55 -6.01 -4.74
N PRO A 523 -26.22 -6.68 -3.80
CA PRO A 523 -27.66 -6.52 -3.60
C PRO A 523 -28.06 -5.12 -3.11
N SER A 524 -27.16 -4.44 -2.38
CA SER A 524 -27.26 -3.06 -1.88
C SER A 524 -25.88 -2.40 -1.87
N ALA A 525 -25.82 -1.07 -1.71
CA ALA A 525 -24.57 -0.30 -1.73
C ALA A 525 -23.59 -0.72 -0.60
N ASN A 526 -24.11 -1.27 0.48
CA ASN A 526 -23.37 -1.68 1.67
C ASN A 526 -23.15 -3.20 1.79
N MET A 527 -23.36 -3.97 0.73
CA MET A 527 -23.11 -5.42 0.73
C MET A 527 -22.50 -5.87 -0.59
N ARG A 528 -21.39 -6.60 -0.52
CA ARG A 528 -20.70 -7.23 -1.66
C ARG A 528 -20.44 -8.70 -1.33
N ALA A 529 -20.56 -9.56 -2.33
CA ALA A 529 -20.14 -10.96 -2.22
C ALA A 529 -19.51 -11.41 -3.53
N GLU A 530 -18.41 -12.15 -3.47
CA GLU A 530 -17.69 -12.67 -4.62
C GLU A 530 -17.34 -14.14 -4.42
N VAL A 531 -17.44 -14.90 -5.52
CA VAL A 531 -16.98 -16.29 -5.58
C VAL A 531 -16.18 -16.51 -6.87
N ASN A 532 -14.98 -17.08 -6.74
CA ASN A 532 -14.16 -17.49 -7.88
C ASN A 532 -14.10 -19.01 -7.99
N PHE A 533 -14.37 -19.54 -9.17
CA PHE A 533 -14.26 -20.96 -9.49
C PHE A 533 -12.99 -21.22 -10.28
N ASN A 534 -12.23 -22.26 -9.93
CA ASN A 534 -11.18 -22.80 -10.79
C ASN A 534 -11.69 -24.03 -11.56
N VAL A 535 -11.43 -24.05 -12.87
CA VAL A 535 -11.74 -25.15 -13.77
C VAL A 535 -10.44 -25.64 -14.42
N ILE A 536 -10.15 -26.94 -14.31
CA ILE A 536 -8.92 -27.55 -14.83
C ILE A 536 -9.19 -28.30 -16.13
N GLY A 537 -8.48 -27.91 -17.19
CA GLY A 537 -8.51 -28.57 -18.50
C GLY A 537 -7.52 -29.73 -18.61
N ARG A 538 -6.27 -29.55 -18.19
CA ARG A 538 -5.26 -30.62 -18.13
C ARG A 538 -4.20 -30.27 -17.09
N VAL A 539 -3.71 -31.27 -16.37
CA VAL A 539 -2.61 -31.14 -15.41
C VAL A 539 -1.34 -31.72 -16.03
N ALA A 540 -0.23 -30.99 -15.99
CA ALA A 540 1.06 -31.51 -16.43
C ALA A 540 1.67 -32.45 -15.38
N GLN A 541 2.35 -33.51 -15.82
CA GLN A 541 2.94 -34.53 -14.93
C GLN A 541 4.47 -34.48 -14.89
N ASN A 542 5.10 -33.91 -15.92
CA ASN A 542 6.54 -33.76 -16.02
C ASN A 542 7.23 -32.51 -15.37
N PRO A 543 6.56 -31.51 -14.75
CA PRO A 543 7.28 -30.36 -14.18
C PRO A 543 8.25 -30.74 -13.04
N ILE A 544 9.46 -30.17 -13.02
CA ILE A 544 10.51 -30.48 -12.01
C ILE A 544 10.20 -29.91 -10.62
N ASN A 545 9.26 -28.97 -10.55
CA ASN A 545 8.63 -28.51 -9.33
C ASN A 545 7.29 -29.22 -9.22
N GLU A 546 7.30 -30.38 -8.56
CA GLU A 546 6.19 -31.32 -8.60
C GLU A 546 4.93 -30.91 -7.82
N ILE A 547 4.99 -29.89 -6.95
CA ILE A 547 3.88 -29.43 -6.09
C ILE A 547 3.36 -28.05 -6.57
N PHE A 548 2.10 -28.00 -7.00
CA PHE A 548 1.35 -26.82 -7.43
C PHE A 548 -0.18 -27.07 -7.39
N TYR A 549 -0.99 -26.01 -7.48
CA TYR A 549 -2.43 -26.04 -7.21
C TYR A 549 -3.24 -27.03 -8.06
N GLU A 550 -2.94 -27.13 -9.35
CA GLU A 550 -3.66 -27.99 -10.30
C GLU A 550 -3.45 -29.49 -10.04
N ASN A 551 -2.46 -29.89 -9.23
CA ASN A 551 -2.16 -31.29 -8.91
C ASN A 551 -3.33 -32.08 -8.34
N ARG A 552 -4.30 -31.40 -7.71
CA ARG A 552 -5.49 -32.03 -7.16
C ARG A 552 -6.36 -32.74 -8.21
N ALA A 553 -6.15 -32.45 -9.49
CA ALA A 553 -6.82 -33.08 -10.62
C ALA A 553 -5.92 -34.04 -11.41
N ARG A 554 -4.79 -34.49 -10.83
CA ARG A 554 -4.00 -35.58 -11.43
C ARG A 554 -4.84 -36.88 -11.43
N PRO A 555 -4.66 -37.75 -12.44
CA PRO A 555 -5.31 -39.05 -12.48
C PRO A 555 -5.02 -39.86 -11.22
N VAL A 556 -6.06 -40.46 -10.63
CA VAL A 556 -5.91 -41.35 -9.48
C VAL A 556 -6.00 -42.79 -9.94
N VAL A 557 -4.98 -43.57 -9.63
CA VAL A 557 -4.95 -45.00 -9.91
C VAL A 557 -5.47 -45.75 -8.69
N THR A 558 -6.57 -46.49 -8.84
CA THR A 558 -7.12 -47.37 -7.80
C THR A 558 -7.16 -48.81 -8.29
N LEU A 559 -7.36 -49.77 -7.38
CA LEU A 559 -7.69 -51.15 -7.74
C LEU A 559 -9.20 -51.35 -7.56
N ASP A 560 -9.84 -52.09 -8.47
CA ASP A 560 -11.24 -52.50 -8.32
C ASP A 560 -11.41 -53.74 -7.42
N ASN A 561 -12.65 -54.18 -7.23
CA ASN A 561 -12.99 -55.36 -6.43
C ASN A 561 -12.42 -56.68 -6.98
N THR A 562 -11.81 -56.67 -8.17
CA THR A 562 -11.14 -57.80 -8.81
C THR A 562 -9.62 -57.64 -8.85
N ASN A 563 -9.06 -56.67 -8.11
CA ASN A 563 -7.65 -56.29 -8.13
C ASN A 563 -7.16 -55.78 -9.51
N GLN A 564 -8.05 -55.32 -10.38
CA GLN A 564 -7.68 -54.68 -11.64
C GLN A 564 -7.49 -53.19 -11.46
N ARG A 565 -6.52 -52.63 -12.18
CA ARG A 565 -6.20 -51.21 -12.14
C ARG A 565 -7.27 -50.39 -12.83
N VAL A 566 -7.84 -49.43 -12.12
CA VAL A 566 -8.79 -48.43 -12.61
C VAL A 566 -8.12 -47.06 -12.51
N VAL A 567 -8.08 -46.33 -13.61
CA VAL A 567 -7.60 -44.94 -13.63
C VAL A 567 -8.82 -44.02 -13.61
N ILE A 568 -8.83 -43.08 -12.68
CA ILE A 568 -9.84 -42.03 -12.58
C ILE A 568 -9.19 -40.73 -13.07
N ASP A 569 -9.44 -40.39 -14.33
CA ASP A 569 -8.74 -39.29 -15.02
C ASP A 569 -9.28 -37.88 -14.69
N ASP A 570 -10.53 -37.78 -14.20
CA ASP A 570 -11.26 -36.51 -14.07
C ASP A 570 -11.66 -36.18 -12.63
N VAL A 571 -10.71 -36.23 -11.69
CA VAL A 571 -10.96 -35.90 -10.28
C VAL A 571 -10.85 -34.39 -10.05
N ASN A 572 -11.78 -33.80 -9.28
CA ASN A 572 -11.69 -32.42 -8.76
C ASN A 572 -11.37 -31.32 -9.80
N ARG A 573 -11.93 -31.45 -11.01
CA ARG A 573 -11.70 -30.49 -12.11
C ARG A 573 -12.35 -29.13 -11.91
N VAL A 574 -13.41 -29.04 -11.09
CA VAL A 574 -14.06 -27.77 -10.75
C VAL A 574 -14.04 -27.63 -9.24
N ASN A 575 -13.51 -26.52 -8.75
CA ASN A 575 -13.51 -26.21 -7.32
C ASN A 575 -13.73 -24.72 -7.09
N VAL A 576 -14.28 -24.35 -5.93
CA VAL A 576 -14.24 -22.96 -5.46
C VAL A 576 -12.77 -22.64 -5.14
N TYR A 577 -12.22 -21.64 -5.82
CA TYR A 577 -10.84 -21.20 -5.62
C TYR A 577 -10.72 -20.33 -4.37
N ASN A 578 -11.56 -19.30 -4.28
CA ASN A 578 -11.73 -18.43 -3.13
C ASN A 578 -13.14 -17.82 -3.13
N ALA A 579 -13.55 -17.26 -2.00
CA ALA A 579 -14.78 -16.51 -1.87
C ALA A 579 -14.65 -15.49 -0.74
N GLU A 580 -15.33 -14.36 -0.87
CA GLU A 580 -15.40 -13.33 0.16
C GLU A 580 -16.78 -12.67 0.16
N PHE A 581 -17.18 -12.12 1.30
CA PHE A 581 -18.28 -11.19 1.35
C PHE A 581 -18.05 -10.14 2.43
N GLU A 582 -18.64 -8.98 2.21
CA GLU A 582 -18.65 -7.89 3.16
C GLU A 582 -20.06 -7.34 3.27
N TRP A 583 -20.49 -7.08 4.50
CA TRP A 583 -21.73 -6.39 4.80
C TRP A 583 -21.48 -5.32 5.85
N ASN A 584 -21.57 -4.08 5.38
CA ASN A 584 -21.38 -2.87 6.15
C ASN A 584 -22.72 -2.36 6.70
N ALA A 585 -23.07 -2.76 7.90
CA ALA A 585 -24.32 -2.35 8.54
C ALA A 585 -24.11 -1.16 9.48
N LYS A 586 -25.21 -0.52 9.88
CA LYS A 586 -25.18 0.60 10.83
C LYS A 586 -24.51 0.23 12.16
N ASP A 587 -24.73 -0.99 12.64
CA ASP A 587 -24.29 -1.44 13.96
C ASP A 587 -23.10 -2.39 13.90
N PHE A 588 -22.66 -2.81 12.70
CA PHE A 588 -21.53 -3.74 12.54
C PHE A 588 -20.96 -3.74 11.12
N ASP A 589 -19.69 -4.13 10.98
CA ASP A 589 -19.13 -4.65 9.73
C ASP A 589 -18.95 -6.15 9.84
N LEU A 590 -19.51 -6.91 8.88
CA LEU A 590 -19.38 -8.36 8.81
C LEU A 590 -18.58 -8.71 7.56
N ARG A 591 -17.44 -9.37 7.76
CA ARG A 591 -16.58 -9.90 6.70
C ARG A 591 -16.60 -11.41 6.76
N GLY A 592 -16.67 -12.07 5.62
CA GLY A 592 -16.48 -13.51 5.51
C GLY A 592 -15.48 -13.84 4.41
N PHE A 593 -14.66 -14.86 4.65
CA PHE A 593 -13.56 -15.22 3.77
C PHE A 593 -13.42 -16.73 3.63
N TYR A 594 -12.99 -17.18 2.45
CA TYR A 594 -12.52 -18.53 2.16
C TYR A 594 -11.35 -18.44 1.19
N ARG A 595 -10.16 -18.88 1.62
CA ARG A 595 -8.91 -18.73 0.85
C ARG A 595 -8.64 -17.28 0.39
N THR A 596 -9.13 -16.30 1.16
CA THR A 596 -8.90 -14.86 1.01
C THR A 596 -8.26 -14.36 2.29
N GLY A 597 -7.12 -13.68 2.20
CA GLY A 597 -6.35 -13.24 3.36
C GLY A 597 -7.10 -12.20 4.21
N HIS A 598 -6.79 -12.19 5.52
CA HIS A 598 -7.20 -11.15 6.46
C HIS A 598 -5.98 -10.69 7.26
N TYR A 599 -6.07 -9.50 7.85
CA TYR A 599 -5.00 -8.92 8.64
C TYR A 599 -5.03 -9.36 10.11
N HIS A 600 -3.96 -9.08 10.85
CA HIS A 600 -3.81 -9.44 12.26
C HIS A 600 -4.35 -8.36 13.20
N TRP A 601 -4.65 -8.70 14.45
CA TRP A 601 -5.09 -7.72 15.48
C TRP A 601 -3.95 -7.07 16.29
N GLY A 602 -2.68 -7.28 15.91
CA GLY A 602 -1.50 -6.77 16.63
C GLY A 602 -1.50 -5.25 16.89
N TYR A 603 -1.84 -4.42 15.90
CA TYR A 603 -1.97 -2.95 16.09
C TYR A 603 -3.24 -2.55 16.85
N GLU A 604 -4.13 -3.51 17.11
CA GLU A 604 -5.38 -3.32 17.83
C GLU A 604 -5.32 -3.84 19.28
N GLY A 605 -4.12 -4.00 19.85
CA GLY A 605 -3.90 -4.41 21.24
C GLY A 605 -3.77 -5.92 21.45
N ASP A 606 -3.68 -6.73 20.39
CA ASP A 606 -3.36 -8.16 20.49
C ASP A 606 -1.86 -8.40 20.75
N PHE A 607 -1.39 -8.00 21.92
CA PHE A 607 0.03 -8.05 22.32
C PHE A 607 0.62 -9.48 22.42
N PHE A 608 -0.25 -10.50 22.41
CA PHE A 608 0.10 -11.91 22.45
C PHE A 608 -0.14 -12.64 21.12
N GLY A 609 -0.57 -11.94 20.06
CA GLY A 609 -0.72 -12.50 18.72
C GLY A 609 -1.70 -13.68 18.62
N LEU A 610 -2.86 -13.58 19.27
CA LEU A 610 -3.89 -14.62 19.23
C LEU A 610 -4.62 -14.71 17.87
N TYR A 611 -4.71 -13.59 17.13
CA TYR A 611 -5.29 -13.53 15.80
C TYR A 611 -4.24 -13.10 14.75
N PRO A 612 -3.59 -14.06 14.07
CA PRO A 612 -2.55 -13.79 13.09
C PRO A 612 -3.10 -13.43 11.72
N GLU A 613 -2.25 -12.83 10.88
CA GLU A 613 -2.56 -12.60 9.48
C GLU A 613 -2.64 -13.92 8.69
N ALA A 614 -3.48 -13.94 7.66
CA ALA A 614 -3.69 -15.12 6.81
C ALA A 614 -3.27 -14.87 5.35
N ASN A 615 -2.20 -14.09 5.15
CA ASN A 615 -1.64 -13.79 3.82
C ASN A 615 -0.49 -14.74 3.48
N TYR A 616 -0.79 -15.84 2.79
CA TYR A 616 0.19 -16.91 2.50
C TYR A 616 0.89 -16.81 1.13
N GLY A 617 0.45 -15.90 0.25
CA GLY A 617 0.96 -15.80 -1.10
C GLY A 617 0.92 -17.14 -1.87
N PRO A 618 1.95 -17.46 -2.69
CA PRO A 618 1.99 -18.69 -3.47
C PRO A 618 1.95 -19.99 -2.65
N ASN A 619 2.29 -19.95 -1.35
CA ASN A 619 2.31 -21.15 -0.50
C ASN A 619 0.91 -21.77 -0.33
N LEU A 620 -0.15 -20.95 -0.37
CA LEU A 620 -1.54 -21.43 -0.30
C LEU A 620 -1.89 -22.35 -1.48
N ASP A 621 -1.36 -22.03 -2.66
CA ASP A 621 -1.56 -22.79 -3.90
C ASP A 621 -0.63 -24.00 -3.97
N ILE A 622 0.63 -23.85 -3.55
CA ILE A 622 1.60 -24.95 -3.50
C ILE A 622 1.04 -26.08 -2.63
N TYR A 623 0.67 -25.79 -1.38
CA TYR A 623 0.27 -26.83 -0.44
C TYR A 623 -1.25 -27.11 -0.43
N GLY A 624 -2.02 -26.42 -1.27
CA GLY A 624 -3.49 -26.56 -1.29
C GLY A 624 -4.12 -26.17 0.04
N GLY A 625 -3.58 -25.13 0.71
CA GLY A 625 -4.03 -24.72 2.02
C GLY A 625 -5.45 -24.14 2.00
N GLU A 626 -6.24 -24.42 3.02
CA GLU A 626 -7.62 -23.95 3.13
C GLU A 626 -7.78 -23.25 4.48
N PHE A 627 -8.58 -22.18 4.48
CA PHE A 627 -8.98 -21.46 5.67
C PHE A 627 -10.26 -20.69 5.34
N LEU A 628 -11.17 -20.60 6.32
CA LEU A 628 -12.39 -19.82 6.22
C LEU A 628 -12.90 -19.40 7.60
N GLY A 629 -13.61 -18.29 7.59
CA GLY A 629 -14.32 -17.81 8.76
C GLY A 629 -15.07 -16.51 8.49
N VAL A 630 -15.57 -15.94 9.57
CA VAL A 630 -16.23 -14.66 9.61
C VAL A 630 -15.60 -13.78 10.67
N GLU A 631 -15.55 -12.49 10.41
CA GLU A 631 -15.14 -11.44 11.33
C GLU A 631 -16.26 -10.41 11.44
N ILE A 632 -16.53 -9.95 12.67
CA ILE A 632 -17.56 -8.96 12.96
C ILE A 632 -16.94 -7.85 13.79
N ASP A 633 -17.04 -6.62 13.31
CA ASP A 633 -16.64 -5.40 14.03
C ASP A 633 -17.90 -4.66 14.46
N GLY A 634 -18.07 -4.43 15.76
CA GLY A 634 -19.20 -3.67 16.29
C GLY A 634 -19.03 -2.16 16.06
N LYS A 635 -20.12 -1.49 15.68
CA LYS A 635 -20.20 -0.02 15.55
C LYS A 635 -21.10 0.57 16.62
N GLY A 636 -21.01 1.90 16.80
CA GLY A 636 -21.90 2.65 17.70
C GLY A 636 -21.80 2.20 19.15
N VAL A 637 -22.86 1.62 19.71
CA VAL A 637 -22.87 1.15 21.12
C VAL A 637 -21.98 -0.07 21.36
N LEU A 638 -21.60 -0.78 20.29
CA LEU A 638 -20.69 -1.92 20.32
C LEU A 638 -19.27 -1.56 19.88
N ASP A 639 -18.97 -0.27 19.72
CA ASP A 639 -17.64 0.19 19.34
C ASP A 639 -16.55 -0.40 20.26
N GLY A 640 -15.45 -0.83 19.63
CA GLY A 640 -14.36 -1.56 20.26
C GLY A 640 -14.59 -3.07 20.45
N ALA A 641 -15.78 -3.60 20.22
CA ALA A 641 -16.04 -5.06 20.24
C ALA A 641 -15.79 -5.68 18.86
N LYS A 642 -14.98 -6.74 18.80
CA LYS A 642 -14.78 -7.55 17.59
C LYS A 642 -14.95 -9.04 17.90
N ALA A 643 -15.38 -9.82 16.92
CA ALA A 643 -15.43 -11.26 17.03
C ALA A 643 -14.96 -11.93 15.74
N ALA A 644 -14.25 -13.04 15.86
CA ALA A 644 -13.87 -13.88 14.73
C ALA A 644 -14.29 -15.33 15.01
N PHE A 645 -14.89 -15.98 14.03
CA PHE A 645 -15.36 -17.35 14.16
C PHE A 645 -15.18 -18.13 12.86
N GLY A 646 -14.63 -19.34 12.95
CA GLY A 646 -14.49 -20.18 11.77
C GLY A 646 -13.96 -21.56 12.09
N PRO A 647 -14.17 -22.53 11.17
CA PRO A 647 -13.57 -23.85 11.29
C PRO A 647 -12.03 -23.80 11.17
N GLN A 648 -11.49 -22.77 10.52
CA GLN A 648 -10.06 -22.56 10.36
C GLN A 648 -9.82 -21.10 9.97
N LEU A 649 -9.69 -20.20 10.96
CA LEU A 649 -9.52 -18.76 10.69
C LEU A 649 -8.22 -18.47 9.93
N TRP A 650 -7.15 -19.21 10.25
CA TRP A 650 -5.87 -19.19 9.52
C TRP A 650 -5.46 -20.62 9.15
N TRP A 651 -4.67 -20.80 8.10
CA TRP A 651 -4.25 -22.12 7.64
C TRP A 651 -3.47 -22.86 8.73
N GLY A 652 -3.90 -24.09 9.04
CA GLY A 652 -3.38 -24.89 10.15
C GLY A 652 -4.04 -24.65 11.52
N GLY A 653 -4.94 -23.66 11.64
CA GLY A 653 -5.67 -23.37 12.89
C GLY A 653 -6.75 -24.40 13.22
N ASN A 654 -7.11 -24.48 14.50
CA ASN A 654 -8.26 -25.24 14.99
C ASN A 654 -9.58 -24.51 14.64
N PRO A 655 -10.73 -25.18 14.73
CA PRO A 655 -12.03 -24.50 14.79
C PRO A 655 -12.09 -23.61 16.02
N THR A 656 -12.24 -22.31 15.85
CA THR A 656 -11.98 -21.33 16.91
C THR A 656 -13.01 -20.20 16.93
N SER A 657 -13.29 -19.70 18.13
CA SER A 657 -13.98 -18.42 18.37
C SER A 657 -13.02 -17.47 19.09
N LEU A 658 -12.91 -16.23 18.62
CA LEU A 658 -12.23 -15.14 19.31
C LEU A 658 -13.19 -13.98 19.54
N PHE A 659 -13.06 -13.34 20.70
CA PHE A 659 -13.78 -12.13 21.08
C PHE A 659 -12.77 -11.12 21.61
N LYS A 660 -12.77 -9.91 21.06
CA LYS A 660 -11.93 -8.80 21.48
C LYS A 660 -12.82 -7.66 21.95
N TYR A 661 -12.42 -6.99 23.02
CA TYR A 661 -12.98 -5.71 23.42
C TYR A 661 -11.86 -4.74 23.77
N ARG A 662 -11.81 -3.59 23.08
CA ARG A 662 -10.87 -2.50 23.33
C ARG A 662 -11.62 -1.24 23.74
N ARG A 663 -11.12 -0.54 24.75
CA ARG A 663 -11.67 0.76 25.17
C ARG A 663 -10.60 1.64 25.80
N ASN A 664 -10.64 2.94 25.48
CA ASN A 664 -9.85 3.93 26.19
C ASN A 664 -10.51 4.31 27.53
N VAL A 665 -9.76 4.20 28.63
CA VAL A 665 -10.19 4.57 29.98
C VAL A 665 -9.16 5.53 30.58
N SER A 666 -9.51 6.83 30.62
CA SER A 666 -8.66 7.88 31.19
C SER A 666 -7.26 7.94 30.55
N GLY A 667 -7.17 7.82 29.22
CA GLY A 667 -5.92 7.87 28.48
C GLY A 667 -5.08 6.59 28.59
N ILE A 668 -5.72 5.46 28.91
CA ILE A 668 -5.14 4.12 28.88
C ILE A 668 -6.03 3.26 28.00
N ASP A 669 -5.46 2.67 26.95
CA ASP A 669 -6.19 1.67 26.17
C ASP A 669 -6.16 0.34 26.90
N VAL A 670 -7.34 -0.23 27.10
CA VAL A 670 -7.53 -1.54 27.74
C VAL A 670 -8.09 -2.49 26.71
N THR A 671 -7.34 -3.53 26.39
CA THR A 671 -7.73 -4.55 25.40
C THR A 671 -7.81 -5.91 26.07
N GLY A 672 -8.98 -6.55 25.99
CA GLY A 672 -9.19 -7.94 26.41
C GLY A 672 -9.48 -8.82 25.20
N ILE A 673 -8.82 -9.97 25.09
CA ILE A 673 -9.12 -10.97 24.06
C ILE A 673 -9.37 -12.31 24.72
N TYR A 674 -10.46 -12.95 24.34
CA TYR A 674 -10.77 -14.32 24.73
C TYR A 674 -10.84 -15.19 23.47
N HIS A 675 -10.05 -16.24 23.46
CA HIS A 675 -9.93 -17.22 22.39
C HIS A 675 -10.31 -18.59 22.93
N ARG A 676 -11.11 -19.33 22.18
CA ARG A 676 -11.43 -20.72 22.52
C ARG A 676 -11.56 -21.57 21.27
N ASP A 677 -10.83 -22.69 21.27
CA ASP A 677 -11.07 -23.76 20.31
C ASP A 677 -12.41 -24.45 20.62
N VAL A 678 -13.21 -24.68 19.58
CA VAL A 678 -14.55 -25.26 19.68
C VAL A 678 -14.46 -26.75 19.99
N GLU A 679 -13.54 -27.45 19.34
CA GLU A 679 -13.25 -28.87 19.58
C GLU A 679 -12.18 -29.00 20.67
N THR A 680 -12.61 -29.15 21.92
CA THR A 680 -11.70 -29.16 23.08
C THR A 680 -11.23 -30.55 23.50
N GLU A 681 -11.82 -31.63 22.96
CA GLU A 681 -11.49 -32.98 23.42
C GLU A 681 -10.11 -33.42 22.94
N ILE A 682 -9.28 -33.93 23.87
CA ILE A 682 -7.97 -34.50 23.56
C ILE A 682 -8.09 -36.01 23.70
N ILE A 683 -8.12 -36.70 22.55
CA ILE A 683 -8.18 -38.15 22.49
C ILE A 683 -6.75 -38.69 22.48
N LEU A 684 -6.44 -39.55 23.45
CA LEU A 684 -5.16 -40.24 23.56
C LEU A 684 -5.37 -41.73 23.27
N GLY A 685 -4.54 -42.30 22.40
CA GLY A 685 -4.51 -43.74 22.14
C GLY A 685 -3.95 -44.55 23.32
N ASP A 686 -3.97 -45.88 23.20
CA ASP A 686 -3.44 -46.80 24.21
C ASP A 686 -1.94 -46.61 24.51
N ASP A 687 -1.20 -46.02 23.58
CA ASP A 687 0.22 -45.66 23.70
C ASP A 687 0.44 -44.26 24.31
N GLY A 688 -0.64 -43.57 24.69
CA GLY A 688 -0.62 -42.23 25.27
C GLY A 688 -0.41 -41.11 24.25
N ARG A 689 -0.38 -41.41 22.95
CA ARG A 689 -0.23 -40.41 21.88
C ARG A 689 -1.54 -39.78 21.51
N ARG A 690 -1.52 -38.51 21.10
CA ARG A 690 -2.72 -37.82 20.61
C ARG A 690 -3.17 -38.41 19.28
N GLU A 691 -4.45 -38.77 19.19
CA GLU A 691 -5.07 -39.14 17.93
C GLU A 691 -5.35 -37.88 17.09
N LEU A 692 -4.86 -37.85 15.86
CA LEU A 692 -5.04 -36.74 14.93
C LEU A 692 -6.18 -37.04 13.97
N ASN A 693 -7.09 -36.08 13.78
CA ASN A 693 -8.20 -36.22 12.84
C ASN A 693 -7.65 -36.35 11.41
N PRO A 694 -7.93 -37.46 10.70
CA PRO A 694 -7.43 -37.66 9.34
C PRO A 694 -7.84 -36.56 8.36
N ASN A 695 -8.96 -35.86 8.59
CA ASN A 695 -9.40 -34.75 7.76
C ASN A 695 -8.56 -33.49 7.96
N GLN A 696 -8.14 -33.18 9.20
CA GLN A 696 -7.24 -32.05 9.49
C GLN A 696 -5.85 -32.28 8.87
N LEU A 697 -5.42 -33.54 8.78
CA LEU A 697 -4.14 -33.95 8.21
C LEU A 697 -4.10 -33.89 6.67
N ARG A 698 -5.24 -33.77 5.98
CA ARG A 698 -5.29 -33.75 4.50
C ARG A 698 -4.55 -32.56 3.89
N SER A 699 -4.44 -31.46 4.64
CA SER A 699 -3.72 -30.24 4.25
C SER A 699 -2.21 -30.30 4.54
N GLY A 700 -1.71 -31.40 5.09
CA GLY A 700 -0.27 -31.55 5.40
C GLY A 700 0.19 -30.75 6.60
N ILE A 701 -0.72 -30.28 7.46
CA ILE A 701 -0.40 -29.56 8.70
C ILE A 701 -0.84 -30.38 9.91
N ILE A 702 -0.05 -30.33 10.98
CA ILE A 702 -0.42 -30.86 12.30
C ILE A 702 -1.07 -29.73 13.09
N PRO A 703 -2.37 -29.82 13.41
CA PRO A 703 -3.04 -28.78 14.16
C PRO A 703 -2.43 -28.66 15.58
N PRO A 704 -2.37 -27.45 16.16
CA PRO A 704 -1.95 -27.29 17.54
C PRO A 704 -2.91 -28.03 18.48
N PHE A 705 -2.46 -28.30 19.70
CA PHE A 705 -3.34 -28.82 20.73
C PHE A 705 -4.53 -27.86 20.97
N PRO A 706 -5.77 -28.39 21.14
CA PRO A 706 -6.90 -27.56 21.52
C PRO A 706 -6.62 -26.73 22.77
N THR A 707 -6.95 -25.44 22.73
CA THR A 707 -6.66 -24.54 23.85
C THR A 707 -7.69 -23.42 24.02
N GLU A 708 -7.82 -22.97 25.25
CA GLU A 708 -8.54 -21.77 25.66
C GLU A 708 -7.52 -20.74 26.15
N ARG A 709 -7.70 -19.47 25.77
CA ARG A 709 -6.77 -18.38 26.05
C ARG A 709 -7.52 -17.10 26.39
N ALA A 710 -7.02 -16.35 27.37
CA ALA A 710 -7.54 -15.04 27.75
C ALA A 710 -6.37 -14.08 27.95
N THR A 711 -6.45 -12.89 27.37
CA THR A 711 -5.44 -11.84 27.52
C THR A 711 -6.08 -10.55 28.02
N LEU A 712 -5.30 -9.78 28.76
CA LEU A 712 -5.61 -8.41 29.14
C LEU A 712 -4.35 -7.57 28.95
N VAL A 713 -4.47 -6.49 28.18
CA VAL A 713 -3.38 -5.60 27.81
C VAL A 713 -3.76 -4.16 28.17
N LEU A 714 -2.79 -3.42 28.71
CA LEU A 714 -2.88 -2.02 29.05
C LEU A 714 -1.82 -1.25 28.24
N GLU A 715 -2.24 -0.23 27.51
CA GLU A 715 -1.36 0.61 26.69
C GLU A 715 -1.51 2.07 27.09
N LYS A 716 -0.39 2.79 27.21
CA LYS A 716 -0.39 4.21 27.55
C LYS A 716 0.79 4.93 26.92
N GLU A 717 0.50 6.08 26.32
CA GLU A 717 1.52 7.03 25.89
C GLU A 717 1.69 8.17 26.90
N VAL A 718 2.94 8.52 27.20
CA VAL A 718 3.31 9.65 28.07
C VAL A 718 4.46 10.41 27.43
N GLY A 719 4.12 11.50 26.73
CA GLY A 719 5.08 12.28 25.97
C GLY A 719 5.70 11.44 24.86
N LYS A 720 7.01 11.23 24.91
CA LYS A 720 7.77 10.44 23.92
C LYS A 720 7.80 8.94 24.23
N PHE A 721 7.22 8.49 25.35
CA PHE A 721 7.28 7.11 25.80
C PHE A 721 5.94 6.40 25.62
N GLY A 722 5.97 5.21 25.03
CA GLY A 722 4.85 4.26 25.02
C GLY A 722 5.11 3.13 26.01
N PHE A 723 4.07 2.72 26.74
CA PHE A 723 4.12 1.62 27.70
C PHE A 723 3.03 0.61 27.37
N MET A 724 3.39 -0.67 27.27
CA MET A 724 2.45 -1.78 27.14
C MET A 724 2.73 -2.80 28.24
N LEU A 725 1.67 -3.26 28.91
CA LEU A 725 1.74 -4.32 29.92
C LEU A 725 0.59 -5.29 29.68
N GLY A 726 0.91 -6.58 29.52
CA GLY A 726 -0.08 -7.60 29.25
C GLY A 726 0.11 -8.87 30.08
N GLY A 727 -1.00 -9.54 30.37
CA GLY A 727 -1.04 -10.90 30.92
C GLY A 727 -1.80 -11.84 29.99
N ILE A 728 -1.37 -13.10 29.94
CA ILE A 728 -2.05 -14.20 29.25
C ILE A 728 -2.33 -15.33 30.24
N TRP A 729 -3.51 -15.92 30.11
CA TRP A 729 -3.84 -17.24 30.65
C TRP A 729 -4.16 -18.16 29.47
N ALA A 730 -3.62 -19.38 29.45
CA ALA A 730 -3.92 -20.38 28.43
C ALA A 730 -3.79 -21.81 28.96
N GLY A 731 -4.18 -22.81 28.16
CA GLY A 731 -3.82 -24.21 28.43
C GLY A 731 -4.91 -25.06 29.07
N SER A 732 -6.17 -24.64 29.02
CA SER A 732 -7.31 -25.56 29.16
C SER A 732 -7.59 -26.19 27.79
N PRO A 733 -7.69 -27.52 27.63
CA PRO A 733 -7.70 -28.57 28.64
C PRO A 733 -6.36 -29.29 28.84
N LEU A 734 -5.23 -28.67 28.49
CA LEU A 734 -3.88 -29.27 28.58
C LEU A 734 -3.43 -29.61 30.01
N ASN A 735 -4.05 -29.01 31.02
CA ASN A 735 -3.82 -29.34 32.42
C ASN A 735 -3.97 -30.85 32.70
N GLY A 736 -2.94 -31.45 33.30
CA GLY A 736 -2.91 -32.87 33.64
C GLY A 736 -2.31 -33.77 32.57
N LEU A 737 -2.09 -33.28 31.33
CA LEU A 737 -1.31 -34.00 30.33
C LEU A 737 0.13 -34.18 30.80
N THR A 738 0.69 -35.36 30.51
CA THR A 738 2.06 -35.71 30.88
C THR A 738 3.05 -35.26 29.83
N TYR A 739 4.23 -34.84 30.27
CA TYR A 739 5.39 -34.60 29.41
C TYR A 739 6.64 -35.19 30.06
N GLN A 740 7.66 -35.49 29.25
CA GLN A 740 8.95 -35.95 29.76
C GLN A 740 9.89 -34.79 30.11
N ASP A 741 10.63 -34.98 31.19
CA ASP A 741 11.72 -34.11 31.62
C ASP A 741 12.87 -34.97 32.15
N VAL A 742 14.07 -34.40 32.23
CA VAL A 742 15.27 -35.11 32.70
C VAL A 742 16.01 -34.31 33.77
N LYS A 743 16.67 -35.04 34.67
CA LYS A 743 17.70 -34.47 35.55
C LYS A 743 18.96 -35.32 35.50
N GLY A 744 20.11 -34.67 35.50
CA GLY A 744 21.40 -35.35 35.45
C GLY A 744 22.38 -34.63 34.53
N GLU A 745 23.43 -35.33 34.16
CA GLU A 745 24.51 -34.88 33.28
C GLU A 745 24.57 -35.83 32.07
N PRO A 746 25.21 -35.44 30.95
CA PRO A 746 25.38 -36.29 29.77
C PRO A 746 25.81 -37.72 30.11
N GLY A 747 25.09 -38.71 29.56
CA GLY A 747 25.30 -40.14 29.84
C GLY A 747 24.74 -40.67 31.17
N ASN A 748 24.14 -39.85 32.04
CA ASN A 748 23.52 -40.27 33.30
C ASN A 748 22.28 -39.44 33.65
N TYR A 749 21.25 -39.54 32.80
CA TYR A 749 19.97 -38.87 33.01
C TYR A 749 18.97 -39.77 33.73
N THR A 750 18.21 -39.18 34.65
CA THR A 750 16.99 -39.77 35.20
C THR A 750 15.79 -39.13 34.51
N VAL A 751 14.98 -39.95 33.85
CA VAL A 751 13.76 -39.51 33.14
C VAL A 751 12.59 -39.43 34.13
N PHE A 752 11.88 -38.32 34.11
CA PHE A 752 10.66 -38.08 34.88
C PHE A 752 9.48 -37.81 33.93
N GLN A 753 8.29 -38.22 34.35
CA GLN A 753 7.05 -37.73 33.77
C GLN A 753 6.45 -36.71 34.74
N ASP A 754 6.39 -35.45 34.32
CA ASP A 754 5.64 -34.42 35.04
C ASP A 754 4.33 -34.13 34.29
N LYS A 755 3.47 -33.32 34.88
CA LYS A 755 2.18 -32.94 34.34
C LYS A 755 2.07 -31.43 34.24
N VAL A 756 1.37 -30.97 33.20
CA VAL A 756 0.97 -29.56 33.08
C VAL A 756 0.09 -29.19 34.26
N LYS A 757 0.47 -28.13 34.98
CA LYS A 757 -0.21 -27.59 36.17
C LYS A 757 -0.81 -26.23 35.84
N SER A 758 -1.78 -25.80 36.63
CA SER A 758 -2.39 -24.46 36.46
C SER A 758 -1.41 -23.29 36.60
N SER A 759 -0.22 -23.49 37.19
CA SER A 759 0.86 -22.49 37.19
C SER A 759 1.49 -22.29 35.80
N ASP A 760 1.46 -23.31 34.96
CA ASP A 760 2.07 -23.33 33.62
C ASP A 760 1.20 -22.61 32.57
N ASN A 761 0.00 -22.21 32.98
CA ASN A 761 -1.02 -21.57 32.16
C ASN A 761 -0.81 -20.06 32.02
N TRP A 762 0.00 -19.46 32.89
CA TRP A 762 0.12 -18.00 32.98
C TRP A 762 1.36 -17.49 32.26
N GLY A 763 1.23 -16.33 31.64
CA GLY A 763 2.34 -15.57 31.09
C GLY A 763 2.12 -14.07 31.25
N ALA A 764 3.20 -13.31 31.12
CA ALA A 764 3.18 -11.85 31.18
C ALA A 764 4.23 -11.27 30.24
N LYS A 765 3.93 -10.09 29.70
CA LYS A 765 4.80 -9.34 28.79
C LYS A 765 4.72 -7.85 29.10
N ALA A 766 5.83 -7.15 28.97
CA ALA A 766 5.89 -5.69 29.05
C ALA A 766 6.76 -5.13 27.93
N LYS A 767 6.39 -3.99 27.36
CA LYS A 767 7.15 -3.27 26.34
C LYS A 767 7.17 -1.78 26.67
N VAL A 768 8.33 -1.18 26.48
CA VAL A 768 8.53 0.27 26.56
C VAL A 768 9.11 0.73 25.24
N THR A 769 8.56 1.80 24.68
CA THR A 769 9.06 2.48 23.48
C THR A 769 9.43 3.92 23.82
N TYR A 770 10.42 4.47 23.13
CA TYR A 770 10.77 5.88 23.11
C TYR A 770 10.85 6.32 21.64
N GLN A 771 10.15 7.37 21.26
CA GLN A 771 10.21 7.97 19.93
C GLN A 771 10.54 9.45 20.03
N GLY A 772 11.67 9.89 19.46
CA GLY A 772 12.04 11.29 19.56
C GLY A 772 13.25 11.74 18.73
N GLY A 773 12.99 12.63 17.78
CA GLY A 773 14.04 13.21 16.93
C GLY A 773 14.70 12.13 16.08
N LYS A 774 16.02 12.00 16.18
CA LYS A 774 16.82 11.04 15.39
C LYS A 774 16.89 9.64 15.99
N ILE A 775 16.41 9.44 17.22
CA ILE A 775 16.54 8.17 17.94
C ILE A 775 15.15 7.64 18.32
N ASN A 776 14.88 6.39 17.96
CA ASN A 776 13.80 5.60 18.53
C ASN A 776 14.40 4.40 19.26
N TRP A 777 13.86 4.02 20.42
CA TRP A 777 14.37 2.90 21.21
C TRP A 777 13.22 2.09 21.79
N TYR A 778 13.41 0.78 21.97
CA TYR A 778 12.46 -0.05 22.69
C TYR A 778 13.16 -1.10 23.54
N ALA A 779 12.44 -1.57 24.56
CA ALA A 779 12.74 -2.80 25.27
C ALA A 779 11.45 -3.57 25.55
N GLN A 780 11.52 -4.89 25.44
CA GLN A 780 10.42 -5.81 25.70
C GLN A 780 10.93 -6.98 26.54
N GLY A 781 10.16 -7.41 27.54
CA GLY A 781 10.46 -8.61 28.31
C GLY A 781 9.19 -9.44 28.50
N GLY A 782 9.34 -10.75 28.51
CA GLY A 782 8.23 -11.68 28.67
C GLY A 782 8.62 -12.97 29.39
N VAL A 783 7.65 -13.56 30.08
CA VAL A 783 7.75 -14.90 30.66
C VAL A 783 6.41 -15.60 30.43
N ASN A 784 6.44 -16.74 29.75
CA ASN A 784 5.28 -17.56 29.43
C ASN A 784 5.47 -18.96 30.02
N GLY A 785 4.51 -19.41 30.84
CA GLY A 785 4.43 -20.78 31.33
C GLY A 785 4.38 -21.82 30.20
N LEU A 786 4.50 -23.10 30.55
CA LEU A 786 4.76 -24.19 29.58
C LEU A 786 3.74 -24.25 28.43
N VAL A 787 2.47 -23.97 28.74
CA VAL A 787 1.35 -23.98 27.78
C VAL A 787 0.71 -22.61 27.60
N ALA A 788 1.35 -21.54 28.10
CA ALA A 788 0.97 -20.15 27.92
C ALA A 788 1.27 -19.65 26.49
N GLN A 789 0.71 -20.34 25.49
CA GLN A 789 1.05 -20.18 24.08
C GLN A 789 0.29 -19.01 23.42
N GLY A 790 1.02 -17.97 23.04
CA GLY A 790 0.56 -16.93 22.13
C GLY A 790 0.94 -17.21 20.67
N GLY A 791 1.00 -16.17 19.86
CA GLY A 791 1.55 -16.14 18.51
C GLY A 791 2.70 -15.14 18.37
N ALA A 792 3.41 -15.24 17.25
CA ALA A 792 4.55 -14.37 16.96
C ALA A 792 4.12 -12.90 16.84
N ASP A 793 5.01 -11.98 17.24
CA ASP A 793 4.81 -10.55 17.08
C ASP A 793 4.89 -10.18 15.59
N GLN A 794 3.75 -9.78 15.05
CA GLN A 794 3.59 -9.37 13.65
C GLN A 794 3.78 -7.86 13.47
N THR A 795 3.85 -7.09 14.56
CA THR A 795 3.94 -5.63 14.48
C THR A 795 5.33 -5.17 14.05
N GLN A 796 5.39 -4.04 13.35
CA GLN A 796 6.62 -3.35 13.02
C GLN A 796 6.85 -2.24 14.05
N THR A 797 7.85 -2.40 14.93
CA THR A 797 8.04 -1.44 16.04
C THR A 797 8.58 -0.09 15.56
N PHE A 798 9.67 -0.07 14.77
CA PHE A 798 10.23 1.15 14.16
C PHE A 798 10.86 0.95 12.77
N THR A 799 11.28 -0.28 12.44
CA THR A 799 12.08 -0.60 11.25
C THR A 799 11.98 -2.10 10.96
N GLY A 800 12.58 -2.56 9.85
CA GLY A 800 12.53 -3.93 9.32
C GLY A 800 13.26 -5.02 10.12
N TRP A 801 13.36 -4.93 11.45
CA TRP A 801 14.02 -5.96 12.27
C TRP A 801 13.36 -7.33 12.11
N ARG A 802 14.19 -8.36 11.97
CA ARG A 802 13.79 -9.76 11.88
C ARG A 802 13.79 -10.46 13.23
N LEU A 803 14.61 -10.00 14.19
CA LEU A 803 14.56 -10.52 15.56
C LEU A 803 13.31 -9.97 16.27
N LYS A 804 12.30 -10.83 16.39
CA LYS A 804 11.02 -10.54 17.06
C LYS A 804 10.69 -11.63 18.09
N ASP A 805 9.76 -11.32 18.98
CA ASP A 805 9.21 -12.28 19.92
C ASP A 805 8.36 -13.33 19.19
N ILE A 806 8.67 -14.60 19.39
CA ILE A 806 7.98 -15.72 18.74
C ILE A 806 6.68 -16.13 19.45
N GLY A 807 6.37 -15.57 20.62
CA GLY A 807 5.11 -15.80 21.35
C GLY A 807 4.92 -17.20 21.93
N SER A 808 5.96 -18.04 21.89
CA SER A 808 5.90 -19.41 22.38
C SER A 808 5.63 -19.50 23.88
N GLY A 809 4.90 -20.53 24.30
CA GLY A 809 4.93 -21.03 25.67
C GLY A 809 6.30 -21.62 26.02
N ASN A 810 6.49 -21.97 27.29
CA ASN A 810 7.75 -22.49 27.83
C ASN A 810 8.94 -21.57 27.51
N MET A 811 8.84 -20.27 27.84
CA MET A 811 9.87 -19.30 27.46
C MET A 811 9.96 -18.11 28.40
N SER A 812 11.17 -17.64 28.65
CA SER A 812 11.48 -16.30 29.11
C SER A 812 12.30 -15.58 28.06
N ASN A 813 12.00 -14.30 27.79
CA ASN A 813 12.73 -13.53 26.78
C ASN A 813 12.91 -12.05 27.17
N PHE A 814 13.88 -11.44 26.51
CA PHE A 814 14.15 -10.01 26.57
C PHE A 814 14.65 -9.54 25.19
N LEU A 815 14.05 -8.47 24.67
CA LEU A 815 14.41 -7.85 23.40
C LEU A 815 14.67 -6.36 23.62
N THR A 816 15.65 -5.81 22.91
CA THR A 816 15.86 -4.36 22.87
C THR A 816 16.59 -3.94 21.60
N GLY A 817 16.23 -2.78 21.06
CA GLY A 817 16.87 -2.20 19.90
C GLY A 817 16.64 -0.71 19.84
N PHE A 818 17.41 -0.03 18.99
CA PHE A 818 17.19 1.39 18.69
C PHE A 818 17.47 1.67 17.24
N THR A 819 16.82 2.70 16.69
CA THR A 819 17.16 3.27 15.39
C THR A 819 17.86 4.61 15.60
N TYR A 820 18.80 4.93 14.72
CA TYR A 820 19.46 6.23 14.65
C TYR A 820 19.46 6.73 13.21
N THR A 821 18.72 7.79 12.94
CA THR A 821 18.59 8.40 11.60
C THR A 821 19.57 9.57 11.44
N MET A 822 20.31 9.57 10.33
CA MET A 822 21.31 10.59 9.98
C MET A 822 21.24 10.91 8.48
N GLY A 823 20.45 11.92 8.13
CA GLY A 823 20.11 12.19 6.73
C GLY A 823 19.36 10.99 6.14
N ASP A 824 19.77 10.54 4.96
CA ASP A 824 19.17 9.39 4.27
C ASP A 824 19.53 8.02 4.88
N TRP A 825 20.38 7.99 5.92
CA TRP A 825 20.83 6.75 6.56
C TRP A 825 20.10 6.46 7.87
N GLN A 826 19.75 5.20 8.09
CA GLN A 826 19.29 4.68 9.38
C GLN A 826 20.18 3.50 9.82
N ILE A 827 20.66 3.56 11.05
CA ILE A 827 21.40 2.47 11.72
C ILE A 827 20.50 1.90 12.80
N ALA A 828 20.25 0.59 12.78
CA ALA A 828 19.28 -0.02 13.66
C ALA A 828 19.77 -1.37 14.22
N PRO A 829 20.52 -1.38 15.33
CA PRO A 829 20.83 -2.60 16.07
C PRO A 829 19.64 -3.10 16.89
N ASN A 830 19.53 -4.42 17.04
CA ASN A 830 18.51 -5.11 17.82
C ASN A 830 19.11 -6.36 18.48
N PHE A 831 18.63 -6.71 19.67
CA PHE A 831 19.16 -7.81 20.48
C PHE A 831 18.02 -8.64 21.05
N LEU A 832 18.24 -9.95 21.10
CA LEU A 832 17.32 -10.93 21.67
C LEU A 832 18.08 -11.85 22.61
N TYR A 833 17.56 -12.00 23.81
CA TYR A 833 17.89 -13.11 24.71
C TYR A 833 16.60 -13.89 24.98
N GLN A 834 16.65 -15.20 24.85
CA GLN A 834 15.55 -16.07 25.25
C GLN A 834 16.07 -17.39 25.80
N LYS A 835 15.32 -17.96 26.74
CA LYS A 835 15.61 -19.25 27.36
C LYS A 835 14.31 -19.99 27.70
N PRO A 836 14.19 -21.29 27.40
CA PRO A 836 13.03 -22.06 27.80
C PRO A 836 12.99 -22.28 29.32
N LEU A 837 11.79 -22.42 29.89
CA LEU A 837 11.62 -22.69 31.32
C LEU A 837 11.99 -24.15 31.66
N VAL A 838 11.64 -25.07 30.75
CA VAL A 838 12.03 -26.47 30.73
C VAL A 838 12.83 -26.71 29.45
N GLU A 839 14.09 -27.12 29.59
CA GLU A 839 15.03 -27.32 28.49
C GLU A 839 14.66 -28.53 27.61
N ALA A 840 15.22 -28.59 26.40
CA ALA A 840 14.99 -29.69 25.45
C ALA A 840 15.47 -31.03 26.04
N MET A 841 14.85 -32.14 25.60
CA MET A 841 15.33 -33.46 25.98
C MET A 841 16.71 -33.74 25.34
N PRO A 842 17.69 -34.30 26.08
CA PRO A 842 18.96 -34.73 25.52
C PRO A 842 18.80 -35.92 24.57
N SER A 843 19.53 -35.92 23.45
CA SER A 843 19.51 -36.99 22.45
C SER A 843 20.03 -38.34 22.97
N ASP A 844 20.88 -38.34 24.00
CA ASP A 844 21.49 -39.53 24.61
C ASP A 844 20.68 -40.10 25.79
N THR A 845 19.43 -39.64 25.96
CA THR A 845 18.53 -40.16 26.99
C THR A 845 18.11 -41.59 26.67
N GLY A 846 18.54 -42.57 27.48
CA GLY A 846 18.14 -43.96 27.32
C GLY A 846 16.65 -44.19 27.57
N ALA A 847 16.09 -45.28 27.02
CA ALA A 847 14.71 -45.69 27.26
C ALA A 847 14.44 -45.81 28.78
N PRO A 848 13.31 -45.28 29.30
CA PRO A 848 12.09 -44.88 28.58
C PRO A 848 12.07 -43.43 28.03
N GLY A 849 13.19 -42.70 28.09
CA GLY A 849 13.29 -41.34 27.57
C GLY A 849 13.20 -41.24 26.05
N ARG A 850 12.62 -40.15 25.55
CA ARG A 850 12.57 -39.78 24.12
C ARG A 850 12.60 -38.26 23.96
N LEU A 851 12.97 -37.78 22.78
CA LEU A 851 12.77 -36.38 22.43
C LEU A 851 11.27 -36.03 22.46
N ARG A 852 10.92 -34.86 22.98
CA ARG A 852 9.53 -34.39 22.92
C ARG A 852 9.16 -33.99 21.51
N ASN A 853 7.87 -33.91 21.22
CA ASN A 853 7.37 -33.39 19.95
C ASN A 853 5.93 -32.87 20.09
N VAL A 854 5.46 -32.12 19.09
CA VAL A 854 4.16 -31.44 19.10
C VAL A 854 2.93 -32.37 18.97
N ILE A 855 3.12 -33.68 18.85
CA ILE A 855 2.05 -34.69 18.82
C ILE A 855 1.97 -35.41 20.17
N ASP A 856 3.12 -35.90 20.65
CA ASP A 856 3.20 -36.76 21.84
C ASP A 856 3.29 -35.97 23.15
N ASP A 857 3.59 -34.67 23.11
CA ASP A 857 3.77 -33.81 24.28
C ASP A 857 3.02 -32.48 24.12
N PRO A 858 2.50 -31.89 25.22
CA PRO A 858 1.75 -30.64 25.19
C PRO A 858 2.58 -29.41 24.76
N PHE A 859 3.91 -29.53 24.77
CA PHE A 859 4.85 -28.52 24.27
C PHE A 859 6.17 -29.17 23.83
N ALA A 860 6.95 -28.47 23.01
CA ALA A 860 8.30 -28.88 22.60
C ALA A 860 9.24 -27.68 22.50
N VAL A 861 10.53 -27.88 22.77
CA VAL A 861 11.57 -26.85 22.64
C VAL A 861 12.09 -26.82 21.20
N ARG A 862 11.68 -25.82 20.44
CA ARG A 862 12.04 -25.64 19.02
C ARG A 862 12.56 -24.22 18.78
N GLY A 863 11.69 -23.31 18.34
CA GLY A 863 12.03 -21.89 18.17
C GLY A 863 12.33 -21.18 19.48
N ASN A 864 11.73 -21.63 20.59
CA ASN A 864 11.92 -21.14 21.97
C ASN A 864 13.17 -21.72 22.67
N ARG A 865 14.05 -22.41 21.93
CA ARG A 865 15.32 -22.88 22.50
C ARG A 865 16.16 -21.71 23.00
N GLU A 866 17.11 -22.01 23.87
CA GLU A 866 18.03 -21.01 24.40
C GLU A 866 18.77 -20.31 23.25
N THR A 867 18.66 -18.99 23.19
CA THR A 867 19.19 -18.19 22.09
C THR A 867 19.66 -16.84 22.63
N THR A 868 20.89 -16.45 22.25
CA THR A 868 21.34 -15.06 22.31
C THR A 868 21.61 -14.60 20.90
N ALA A 869 20.95 -13.53 20.46
CA ALA A 869 21.06 -13.06 19.09
C ALA A 869 21.23 -11.55 19.02
N GLY A 870 21.95 -11.11 17.98
CA GLY A 870 22.13 -9.71 17.64
C GLY A 870 21.86 -9.51 16.16
N GLU A 871 21.20 -8.40 15.85
CA GLU A 871 20.87 -7.96 14.50
C GLU A 871 21.39 -6.53 14.32
N LEU A 872 22.00 -6.26 13.17
CA LEU A 872 22.32 -4.91 12.72
C LEU A 872 21.65 -4.70 11.37
N LEU A 873 20.83 -3.67 11.28
CA LEU A 873 20.17 -3.26 10.04
C LEU A 873 20.68 -1.87 9.65
N LEU A 874 21.16 -1.73 8.42
CA LEU A 874 21.59 -0.46 7.83
C LEU A 874 20.68 -0.15 6.66
N THR A 875 20.10 1.05 6.64
CA THR A 875 19.17 1.45 5.58
C THR A 875 19.58 2.77 5.02
N PHE A 876 19.55 2.87 3.70
CA PHE A 876 19.72 4.08 2.94
C PHE A 876 18.46 4.31 2.12
N ASP A 877 17.77 5.40 2.41
CA ASP A 877 16.51 5.78 1.78
C ASP A 877 16.48 7.32 1.64
N PRO A 878 16.66 7.84 0.42
CA PRO A 878 16.63 9.29 0.15
C PRO A 878 15.21 9.85 0.02
N THR A 879 14.17 9.02 0.10
CA THR A 879 12.76 9.37 -0.13
C THR A 879 11.89 8.94 1.06
N PRO A 880 12.11 9.53 2.26
CA PRO A 880 11.45 9.09 3.49
C PRO A 880 9.92 9.26 3.49
N GLY A 881 9.35 9.96 2.49
CA GLY A 881 7.90 10.03 2.30
C GLY A 881 7.26 8.69 1.94
N THR A 882 8.04 7.74 1.43
CA THR A 882 7.65 6.35 1.20
C THR A 882 8.47 5.46 2.12
N TRP A 883 7.92 5.04 3.25
CA TRP A 883 8.70 4.30 4.23
C TRP A 883 9.20 2.97 3.66
N PHE A 884 10.53 2.74 3.70
CA PHE A 884 11.19 1.56 3.11
C PHE A 884 10.60 0.21 3.56
N TYR A 885 10.00 0.15 4.75
CA TYR A 885 9.46 -1.09 5.34
C TYR A 885 7.94 -1.20 5.26
N GLU A 886 7.29 -0.33 4.48
CA GLU A 886 5.89 -0.54 4.13
C GLU A 886 5.70 -1.92 3.49
N TRP A 887 4.59 -2.57 3.80
CA TRP A 887 4.26 -3.89 3.28
C TRP A 887 4.17 -3.90 1.75
N GLU A 888 3.80 -2.76 1.15
CA GLU A 888 3.75 -2.54 -0.30
C GLU A 888 4.89 -1.69 -0.87
N ASN A 889 6.03 -1.60 -0.18
CA ASN A 889 7.20 -0.84 -0.62
C ASN A 889 7.63 -1.15 -2.08
N ASP A 890 7.46 -2.40 -2.52
CA ASP A 890 7.63 -2.81 -3.93
C ASP A 890 6.91 -1.86 -4.92
N ARG A 891 5.69 -1.40 -4.59
CA ARG A 891 4.89 -0.43 -5.36
C ARG A 891 5.19 1.02 -5.00
N THR A 892 5.25 1.35 -3.72
CA THR A 892 5.23 2.74 -3.24
C THR A 892 6.58 3.43 -3.27
N GLU A 893 7.69 2.70 -3.06
CA GLU A 893 9.06 3.26 -3.08
C GLU A 893 9.33 4.05 -4.35
N ASP A 894 9.83 5.28 -4.28
CA ASP A 894 10.13 6.09 -5.45
C ASP A 894 11.62 6.49 -5.57
N ALA A 895 12.47 6.01 -4.66
CA ALA A 895 13.91 6.28 -4.70
C ALA A 895 14.57 5.84 -6.01
N PRO A 896 15.43 6.69 -6.61
CA PRO A 896 16.37 6.25 -7.65
C PRO A 896 17.27 5.10 -7.17
N LEU A 897 17.58 5.08 -5.86
CA LEU A 897 18.24 3.97 -5.17
C LEU A 897 17.93 4.05 -3.66
N ALA A 898 17.30 3.01 -3.14
CA ALA A 898 17.19 2.74 -1.72
C ALA A 898 17.65 1.30 -1.43
N PHE A 899 18.19 1.04 -0.25
CA PHE A 899 18.51 -0.32 0.16
C PHE A 899 18.50 -0.50 1.66
N SER A 900 18.31 -1.74 2.09
CA SER A 900 18.51 -2.17 3.47
C SER A 900 19.44 -3.38 3.49
N ALA A 901 20.49 -3.32 4.31
CA ALA A 901 21.47 -4.38 4.51
C ALA A 901 21.43 -4.83 5.98
N GLY A 902 21.04 -6.08 6.19
CA GLY A 902 20.92 -6.70 7.51
C GLY A 902 22.01 -7.73 7.77
N PHE A 903 22.44 -7.85 9.02
CA PHE A 903 23.25 -8.96 9.51
C PHE A 903 22.68 -9.46 10.82
N VAL A 904 22.35 -10.75 10.91
CA VAL A 904 21.85 -11.38 12.11
C VAL A 904 22.79 -12.51 12.51
N PHE A 905 23.12 -12.58 13.80
CA PHE A 905 23.90 -13.65 14.42
C PHE A 905 23.08 -14.29 15.53
N TRP A 906 23.02 -15.62 15.55
CA TRP A 906 22.36 -16.41 16.59
C TRP A 906 23.37 -17.34 17.24
N HIS A 907 23.57 -17.17 18.55
CA HIS A 907 24.24 -18.13 19.41
C HIS A 907 23.19 -19.10 19.98
N LEU A 908 23.32 -20.39 19.67
CA LEU A 908 22.32 -21.42 19.98
C LEU A 908 22.99 -22.55 20.76
N PRO A 909 23.22 -22.38 22.07
CA PRO A 909 24.03 -23.30 22.88
C PRO A 909 23.36 -24.64 23.19
N THR A 910 22.10 -24.82 22.78
CA THR A 910 21.29 -26.01 23.11
C THR A 910 20.71 -26.67 21.87
N LYS A 911 20.47 -27.99 21.97
CA LYS A 911 19.72 -28.78 20.97
C LYS A 911 18.21 -28.47 21.06
N GLN A 912 17.46 -28.99 20.09
CA GLN A 912 16.00 -28.90 20.05
C GLN A 912 15.34 -30.25 20.40
N ASP A 913 14.05 -30.21 20.71
CA ASP A 913 13.18 -31.38 20.68
C ASP A 913 12.89 -31.81 19.21
N ALA A 914 12.27 -32.98 19.01
CA ALA A 914 12.12 -33.59 17.69
C ALA A 914 11.19 -32.79 16.76
N HIS A 915 11.58 -32.70 15.49
CA HIS A 915 10.70 -32.23 14.42
C HIS A 915 9.78 -33.37 13.95
N ILE A 916 8.69 -33.03 13.25
CA ILE A 916 7.83 -34.03 12.60
C ILE A 916 8.09 -34.00 11.10
N GLY A 917 8.55 -35.14 10.55
CA GLY A 917 8.74 -35.34 9.12
C GLY A 917 7.50 -35.93 8.45
N PHE A 918 7.42 -35.74 7.13
CA PHE A 918 6.32 -36.20 6.28
C PHE A 918 6.86 -37.13 5.20
N ASN A 919 6.34 -38.35 5.14
CA ASN A 919 6.67 -39.29 4.06
C ASN A 919 5.84 -39.00 2.80
N ALA A 920 6.27 -39.54 1.65
CA ALA A 920 5.56 -39.39 0.38
C ALA A 920 4.10 -39.92 0.41
N ASN A 921 3.82 -40.92 1.25
CA ASN A 921 2.47 -41.43 1.51
C ASN A 921 1.68 -40.61 2.54
N ARG A 922 2.19 -39.43 2.94
CA ARG A 922 1.64 -38.50 3.94
C ARG A 922 1.54 -39.05 5.37
N THR A 923 2.29 -40.10 5.71
CA THR A 923 2.43 -40.51 7.11
C THR A 923 3.44 -39.62 7.84
N PHE A 924 3.12 -39.24 9.07
CA PHE A 924 3.99 -38.43 9.93
C PHE A 924 4.90 -39.33 10.78
N PHE A 925 6.08 -38.82 11.11
CA PHE A 925 6.95 -39.46 12.10
C PHE A 925 7.78 -38.39 12.83
N PRO A 926 8.04 -38.55 14.14
CA PRO A 926 9.02 -37.73 14.82
C PRO A 926 10.43 -38.16 14.39
N PHE A 927 11.30 -37.20 14.07
CA PHE A 927 12.71 -37.50 13.84
C PHE A 927 13.35 -38.09 15.12
N PRO A 928 14.24 -39.10 14.98
CA PRO A 928 14.84 -39.78 16.13
C PRO A 928 15.85 -38.91 16.89
N ASP A 929 16.41 -37.87 16.25
CA ASP A 929 17.28 -36.86 16.86
C ASP A 929 16.88 -35.43 16.39
N SER A 930 17.67 -34.43 16.73
CA SER A 930 17.51 -33.04 16.33
C SER A 930 18.83 -32.37 15.98
N VAL A 931 18.73 -31.19 15.36
CA VAL A 931 19.87 -30.34 15.01
C VAL A 931 20.79 -30.02 16.21
N PRO A 932 22.12 -29.97 15.98
CA PRO A 932 23.09 -29.68 17.03
C PRO A 932 23.00 -28.23 17.54
N ALA A 933 23.61 -27.99 18.71
CA ALA A 933 23.91 -26.65 19.20
C ALA A 933 24.97 -26.00 18.30
N GLU A 934 24.71 -24.78 17.81
CA GLU A 934 25.55 -24.17 16.78
C GLU A 934 25.39 -22.65 16.69
N ASP A 935 26.44 -21.95 16.29
CA ASP A 935 26.36 -20.54 15.94
C ASP A 935 25.93 -20.38 14.47
N LEU A 936 24.80 -19.71 14.25
CA LEU A 936 24.26 -19.41 12.92
C LEU A 936 24.35 -17.91 12.64
N TRP A 937 24.39 -17.55 11.36
CA TRP A 937 24.36 -16.15 10.96
C TRP A 937 23.86 -16.00 9.53
N GLU A 938 23.26 -14.85 9.24
CA GLU A 938 22.79 -14.49 7.92
C GLU A 938 23.03 -13.00 7.66
N ALA A 939 23.72 -12.71 6.56
CA ALA A 939 23.73 -11.40 5.93
C ALA A 939 22.61 -11.38 4.86
N ASN A 940 21.86 -10.29 4.81
CA ASN A 940 20.82 -10.08 3.80
C ASN A 940 20.88 -8.64 3.28
N SER A 941 20.38 -8.44 2.06
CA SER A 941 20.21 -7.11 1.49
C SER A 941 18.98 -7.06 0.62
N ARG A 942 18.22 -5.97 0.71
CA ARG A 942 17.14 -5.61 -0.19
C ARG A 942 17.51 -4.30 -0.86
N ILE A 943 17.44 -4.25 -2.17
CA ILE A 943 17.78 -3.09 -2.99
C ILE A 943 16.57 -2.75 -3.84
N VAL A 944 16.16 -1.49 -3.84
CA VAL A 944 15.09 -0.95 -4.70
C VAL A 944 15.66 0.23 -5.48
N SER A 945 15.38 0.29 -6.78
CA SER A 945 15.84 1.38 -7.63
C SER A 945 14.77 1.67 -8.67
N LYS A 946 14.18 2.87 -8.62
CA LYS A 946 13.20 3.37 -9.58
C LYS A 946 13.76 4.63 -10.25
N ILE A 947 14.54 4.42 -11.30
CA ILE A 947 15.25 5.50 -12.01
C ILE A 947 14.27 6.33 -12.86
N SER A 948 13.23 5.68 -13.38
CA SER A 948 12.11 6.33 -14.09
C SER A 948 10.81 5.56 -13.86
N PRO A 949 9.63 6.13 -14.17
CA PRO A 949 8.37 5.41 -14.09
C PRO A 949 8.37 4.09 -14.87
N GLU A 950 9.15 4.00 -15.95
CA GLU A 950 9.21 2.85 -16.84
C GLU A 950 10.28 1.84 -16.48
N LEU A 951 11.31 2.23 -15.72
CA LEU A 951 12.44 1.38 -15.33
C LEU A 951 12.56 1.29 -13.83
N ALA A 952 12.32 0.09 -13.31
CA ALA A 952 12.56 -0.18 -11.92
C ALA A 952 13.14 -1.59 -11.69
N LEU A 953 13.85 -1.72 -10.57
CA LEU A 953 14.64 -2.88 -10.19
C LEU A 953 14.48 -3.13 -8.70
N ILE A 954 14.24 -4.39 -8.34
CA ILE A 954 14.28 -4.88 -6.96
C ILE A 954 15.20 -6.08 -6.90
N GLY A 955 16.15 -6.07 -5.97
CA GLY A 955 17.04 -7.19 -5.71
C GLY A 955 16.99 -7.61 -4.25
N ASN A 956 16.80 -8.89 -3.97
CA ASN A 956 16.99 -9.44 -2.63
C ASN A 956 18.17 -10.41 -2.64
N LEU A 957 19.08 -10.27 -1.69
CA LEU A 957 20.30 -11.08 -1.58
C LEU A 957 20.39 -11.65 -0.16
N TYR A 958 20.92 -12.87 -0.04
CA TYR A 958 21.23 -13.47 1.25
C TYR A 958 22.51 -14.32 1.18
N TYR A 959 23.19 -14.42 2.31
CA TYR A 959 24.33 -15.30 2.52
C TYR A 959 24.41 -15.67 4.01
N GLY A 960 24.48 -16.95 4.32
CA GLY A 960 24.53 -17.38 5.71
C GLY A 960 24.85 -18.84 5.92
N LYS A 961 25.09 -19.14 7.19
CA LYS A 961 25.24 -20.50 7.72
C LYS A 961 23.92 -20.91 8.36
N SER A 962 23.36 -22.03 7.93
CA SER A 962 22.04 -22.50 8.38
C SER A 962 22.01 -23.99 8.67
N GLN A 963 20.99 -24.40 9.43
CA GLN A 963 20.73 -25.78 9.84
C GLN A 963 19.35 -26.24 9.31
N PRO A 964 19.16 -27.55 9.06
CA PRO A 964 17.87 -28.12 8.65
C PRO A 964 16.85 -28.11 9.80
N ASN A 965 15.64 -28.63 9.56
CA ASN A 965 14.63 -28.77 10.63
C ASN A 965 14.71 -30.12 11.36
N GLY A 966 15.09 -31.19 10.65
CA GLY A 966 15.14 -32.57 11.16
C GLY A 966 16.37 -32.90 12.01
N ASP A 967 16.91 -34.11 11.84
CA ASP A 967 17.99 -34.69 12.65
C ASP A 967 19.38 -34.62 12.03
N SER A 968 19.53 -34.01 10.85
CA SER A 968 20.81 -33.94 10.16
C SER A 968 21.81 -33.00 10.85
N GLU A 969 22.99 -33.52 11.19
CA GLU A 969 24.14 -32.72 11.67
C GLU A 969 24.80 -31.84 10.61
N ARG A 970 24.53 -32.09 9.32
CA ARG A 970 25.14 -31.35 8.20
C ARG A 970 24.58 -29.92 8.13
N LEU A 971 25.45 -28.96 8.40
CA LEU A 971 25.21 -27.53 8.19
C LEU A 971 25.42 -27.15 6.72
N ILE A 972 24.74 -26.08 6.30
CA ILE A 972 24.89 -25.54 4.94
C ILE A 972 25.33 -24.08 4.97
N TYR A 973 26.21 -23.74 4.03
CA TYR A 973 26.57 -22.36 3.72
C TYR A 973 25.84 -22.01 2.43
N ARG A 974 24.74 -21.27 2.58
CA ARG A 974 23.84 -20.94 1.48
C ARG A 974 24.02 -19.47 1.12
N TYR A 975 24.03 -19.19 -0.17
CA TYR A 975 23.89 -17.82 -0.67
C TYR A 975 23.04 -17.82 -1.92
N GLY A 976 22.35 -16.72 -2.13
CA GLY A 976 21.47 -16.57 -3.25
C GLY A 976 20.79 -15.23 -3.26
N GLY A 977 19.85 -15.10 -4.18
CA GLY A 977 19.06 -13.91 -4.32
C GLY A 977 18.16 -13.95 -5.54
N ASP A 978 17.21 -13.02 -5.56
CA ASP A 978 16.37 -12.74 -6.71
C ASP A 978 16.58 -11.32 -7.21
N LEU A 979 16.40 -11.15 -8.52
CA LEU A 979 16.40 -9.87 -9.21
C LEU A 979 15.11 -9.77 -10.02
N ARG A 980 14.36 -8.70 -9.78
CA ARG A 980 13.13 -8.35 -10.50
C ARG A 980 13.36 -7.03 -11.21
N LEU A 981 13.27 -7.02 -12.53
CA LEU A 981 13.43 -5.84 -13.37
C LEU A 981 12.18 -5.65 -14.21
N VAL A 982 11.61 -4.44 -14.15
CA VAL A 982 10.51 -4.02 -15.00
C VAL A 982 11.03 -2.93 -15.93
N TYR A 983 10.80 -3.12 -17.23
CA TYR A 983 11.05 -2.11 -18.25
C TYR A 983 9.85 -2.00 -19.18
N ASN A 984 9.11 -0.90 -19.13
CA ASN A 984 7.86 -0.69 -19.85
C ASN A 984 6.86 -1.85 -19.60
N LYS A 985 6.66 -2.71 -20.60
CA LYS A 985 5.75 -3.88 -20.57
C LYS A 985 6.47 -5.21 -20.33
N MET A 986 7.80 -5.17 -20.21
CA MET A 986 8.63 -6.35 -19.99
C MET A 986 8.94 -6.50 -18.50
N LYS A 987 8.89 -7.74 -18.00
CA LYS A 987 9.34 -8.09 -16.66
C LYS A 987 10.31 -9.26 -16.75
N LEU A 988 11.48 -9.08 -16.15
CA LEU A 988 12.52 -10.09 -16.00
C LEU A 988 12.59 -10.47 -14.51
N ILE A 989 12.53 -11.76 -14.21
CA ILE A 989 12.80 -12.30 -12.88
C ILE A 989 13.95 -13.29 -13.00
N SER A 990 14.97 -13.12 -12.18
CA SER A 990 16.09 -14.06 -12.10
C SER A 990 16.26 -14.51 -10.66
N GLU A 991 16.56 -15.78 -10.45
CA GLU A 991 16.88 -16.34 -9.13
C GLU A 991 18.16 -17.16 -9.24
N VAL A 992 19.02 -17.01 -8.24
CA VAL A 992 20.24 -17.81 -8.07
C VAL A 992 20.26 -18.33 -6.64
N LYS A 993 20.40 -19.64 -6.45
CA LYS A 993 20.63 -20.26 -5.15
C LYS A 993 21.82 -21.21 -5.23
N VAL A 994 22.75 -21.10 -4.29
CA VAL A 994 23.95 -21.93 -4.24
C VAL A 994 24.01 -22.67 -2.92
N ASN A 995 24.22 -23.99 -3.01
CA ASN A 995 24.27 -24.91 -1.87
C ASN A 995 23.07 -24.72 -0.93
N ASP A 996 21.88 -24.75 -1.51
CA ASP A 996 20.64 -24.39 -0.84
C ASP A 996 19.59 -25.47 -0.97
N TRP A 997 18.60 -25.43 -0.07
CA TRP A 997 17.45 -26.32 -0.11
C TRP A 997 16.60 -26.09 -1.37
N GLY A 998 15.88 -27.13 -1.75
CA GLY A 998 14.87 -27.05 -2.80
C GLY A 998 13.67 -26.17 -2.42
N PRO A 999 12.68 -26.04 -3.31
CA PRO A 999 11.57 -25.09 -3.16
C PRO A 999 10.50 -25.49 -2.12
N TYR A 1000 10.61 -26.66 -1.49
CA TYR A 1000 9.59 -27.21 -0.59
C TYR A 1000 10.13 -27.50 0.80
N ASP A 1001 9.29 -27.42 1.82
CA ASP A 1001 9.69 -27.50 3.24
C ASP A 1001 10.40 -28.82 3.58
N TYR A 1002 9.96 -29.94 2.99
CA TYR A 1002 10.61 -31.24 3.20
C TYR A 1002 12.08 -31.25 2.73
N HIS A 1003 12.47 -30.39 1.79
CA HIS A 1003 13.89 -30.25 1.44
C HIS A 1003 14.69 -29.74 2.63
N ARG A 1004 14.15 -28.85 3.44
CA ARG A 1004 14.79 -28.40 4.67
C ARG A 1004 14.69 -29.42 5.79
N ASP A 1005 13.58 -30.16 5.87
CA ASP A 1005 13.39 -31.18 6.91
C ASP A 1005 14.39 -32.33 6.77
N PHE A 1006 14.53 -32.87 5.56
CA PHE A 1006 15.44 -33.97 5.23
C PHE A 1006 16.84 -33.50 4.80
N ASN A 1007 17.09 -32.18 4.89
CA ASN A 1007 18.34 -31.55 4.46
C ASN A 1007 18.75 -31.92 3.02
N LEU A 1008 17.83 -31.85 2.07
CA LEU A 1008 18.03 -32.08 0.64
C LEU A 1008 18.41 -30.78 -0.05
N THR A 1009 19.59 -30.76 -0.66
CA THR A 1009 20.20 -29.53 -1.21
C THR A 1009 20.58 -29.69 -2.67
N PHE A 1010 20.69 -28.56 -3.36
CA PHE A 1010 21.19 -28.47 -4.72
C PHE A 1010 22.47 -27.61 -4.73
N PRO A 1011 23.57 -28.07 -5.35
CA PRO A 1011 24.79 -27.28 -5.48
C PRO A 1011 24.56 -25.91 -6.13
N LEU A 1012 23.72 -25.84 -7.17
CA LEU A 1012 23.35 -24.60 -7.86
C LEU A 1012 21.94 -24.73 -8.42
N GLN A 1013 21.11 -23.72 -8.21
CA GLN A 1013 19.78 -23.57 -8.80
C GLN A 1013 19.70 -22.21 -9.48
N LEU A 1014 19.21 -22.19 -10.71
CA LEU A 1014 19.05 -20.99 -11.54
C LEU A 1014 17.62 -20.96 -12.05
N MET A 1015 16.99 -19.79 -12.00
CA MET A 1015 15.72 -19.52 -12.68
C MET A 1015 15.81 -18.19 -13.42
N LEU A 1016 15.30 -18.16 -14.64
CA LEU A 1016 15.16 -16.95 -15.44
C LEU A 1016 13.78 -16.94 -16.08
N ASP A 1017 12.97 -15.94 -15.78
CA ASP A 1017 11.65 -15.70 -16.35
C ASP A 1017 11.67 -14.36 -17.10
N LEU A 1018 11.36 -14.41 -18.38
CA LEU A 1018 11.16 -13.22 -19.20
C LEU A 1018 9.72 -13.20 -19.69
N SER A 1019 9.04 -12.09 -19.42
CA SER A 1019 7.61 -11.94 -19.71
C SER A 1019 7.29 -10.59 -20.33
N TYR A 1020 6.23 -10.57 -21.14
CA TYR A 1020 5.67 -9.39 -21.79
C TYR A 1020 4.18 -9.30 -21.45
N SER A 1021 3.78 -8.18 -20.85
CA SER A 1021 2.43 -7.94 -20.35
C SER A 1021 1.67 -6.95 -21.24
N LEU A 1022 0.33 -7.03 -21.21
CA LEU A 1022 -0.52 -6.13 -21.99
C LEU A 1022 -0.50 -4.69 -21.43
N SER A 1023 -0.53 -4.55 -20.10
CA SER A 1023 -0.40 -3.31 -19.33
C SER A 1023 0.99 -3.19 -18.70
N LYS A 1024 1.26 -2.13 -17.92
CA LYS A 1024 2.51 -2.04 -17.13
C LYS A 1024 2.52 -3.18 -16.08
N PRO A 1025 3.60 -3.98 -15.97
CA PRO A 1025 3.68 -5.03 -14.97
C PRO A 1025 3.57 -4.46 -13.55
N ASP A 1026 2.78 -5.11 -12.70
CA ASP A 1026 2.79 -4.84 -11.27
C ASP A 1026 3.96 -5.57 -10.59
N TRP A 1027 4.41 -5.03 -9.46
CA TRP A 1027 5.47 -5.58 -8.63
C TRP A 1027 4.98 -6.79 -7.83
N PHE A 1028 3.74 -6.74 -7.36
CA PHE A 1028 3.07 -7.88 -6.74
C PHE A 1028 2.74 -8.96 -7.76
N ILE A 1029 2.57 -10.19 -7.28
CA ILE A 1029 2.17 -11.34 -8.09
C ILE A 1029 0.65 -11.29 -8.29
N LEU A 1030 0.15 -10.21 -8.90
CA LEU A 1030 -1.26 -10.09 -9.27
C LEU A 1030 -1.52 -10.77 -10.62
N PRO A 1031 -2.73 -11.35 -10.82
CA PRO A 1031 -3.16 -11.83 -12.12
C PRO A 1031 -3.02 -10.75 -13.19
N SER A 1032 -2.38 -11.08 -14.31
CA SER A 1032 -2.21 -10.15 -15.43
C SER A 1032 -2.28 -10.89 -16.76
N THR A 1033 -2.66 -10.17 -17.82
CA THR A 1033 -2.56 -10.69 -19.19
C THR A 1033 -1.11 -10.61 -19.64
N VAL A 1034 -0.43 -11.75 -19.72
CA VAL A 1034 1.02 -11.85 -19.92
C VAL A 1034 1.37 -13.09 -20.74
N MET A 1035 2.41 -12.99 -21.57
CA MET A 1035 3.06 -14.15 -22.17
C MET A 1035 4.53 -14.17 -21.78
N GLY A 1036 5.12 -15.35 -21.60
CA GLY A 1036 6.50 -15.43 -21.17
C GLY A 1036 7.14 -16.80 -21.36
N ILE A 1037 8.43 -16.82 -21.08
CA ILE A 1037 9.27 -18.01 -21.05
C ILE A 1037 10.05 -18.03 -19.74
N ARG A 1038 10.07 -19.18 -19.07
CA ARG A 1038 10.85 -19.42 -17.86
C ARG A 1038 11.76 -20.62 -18.05
N GLY A 1039 13.05 -20.45 -17.83
CA GLY A 1039 14.01 -21.53 -17.68
C GLY A 1039 14.31 -21.78 -16.21
N THR A 1040 14.31 -23.03 -15.77
CA THR A 1040 14.84 -23.45 -14.47
C THR A 1040 15.89 -24.52 -14.71
N TRP A 1041 17.03 -24.43 -14.03
CA TRP A 1041 18.12 -25.40 -14.11
C TRP A 1041 18.70 -25.66 -12.72
N ARG A 1042 18.99 -26.92 -12.40
CA ARG A 1042 19.66 -27.30 -11.16
C ARG A 1042 20.79 -28.29 -11.41
N SER A 1043 21.91 -28.09 -10.71
CA SER A 1043 22.94 -29.12 -10.53
C SER A 1043 22.50 -30.08 -9.44
N LEU A 1044 22.88 -31.35 -9.56
CA LEU A 1044 22.53 -32.41 -8.61
C LEU A 1044 23.77 -33.12 -8.09
N ASP A 1045 23.78 -33.46 -6.81
CA ASP A 1045 24.84 -34.27 -6.17
C ASP A 1045 24.21 -35.31 -5.22
N GLN A 1046 25.04 -35.98 -4.40
CA GLN A 1046 24.56 -37.00 -3.46
C GLN A 1046 23.53 -36.51 -2.42
N PHE A 1047 23.33 -35.20 -2.28
CA PHE A 1047 22.36 -34.60 -1.36
C PHE A 1047 21.09 -34.12 -2.07
N SER A 1048 21.01 -34.30 -3.39
CA SER A 1048 19.87 -33.90 -4.20
C SER A 1048 18.86 -35.06 -4.37
N PRO A 1049 17.53 -34.83 -4.26
CA PRO A 1049 16.53 -35.91 -4.18
C PRO A 1049 16.51 -36.87 -5.37
N ARG A 1050 16.75 -36.36 -6.59
CA ARG A 1050 16.63 -37.11 -7.85
C ARG A 1050 17.96 -37.58 -8.42
N TYR A 1051 19.08 -37.40 -7.72
CA TYR A 1051 20.40 -37.78 -8.23
C TYR A 1051 20.56 -39.31 -8.26
N SER A 1052 20.68 -39.88 -9.46
CA SER A 1052 20.87 -41.31 -9.65
C SER A 1052 21.97 -41.59 -10.68
N PRO A 1053 23.24 -41.56 -10.24
CA PRO A 1053 24.37 -41.78 -11.15
C PRO A 1053 24.54 -43.24 -11.58
N ASN A 1054 23.85 -44.18 -10.93
CA ASN A 1054 23.93 -45.61 -11.19
C ASN A 1054 22.85 -46.16 -12.13
N ASN A 1055 21.72 -45.45 -12.30
CA ASN A 1055 20.63 -45.86 -13.20
C ASN A 1055 20.78 -45.33 -14.63
N SER A 1056 21.82 -44.53 -14.91
CA SER A 1056 21.98 -43.82 -16.18
C SER A 1056 22.61 -44.63 -17.32
N ALA A 1057 22.99 -45.89 -17.09
CA ALA A 1057 23.49 -46.78 -18.13
C ALA A 1057 22.44 -47.85 -18.47
N GLU A 1058 21.88 -47.78 -19.68
CA GLU A 1058 20.72 -48.55 -20.18
C GLU A 1058 20.84 -50.09 -20.09
N PHE A 1059 21.99 -50.64 -19.68
CA PHE A 1059 22.24 -52.09 -19.57
C PHE A 1059 23.16 -52.47 -18.39
N ALA A 1060 23.25 -51.64 -17.34
CA ALA A 1060 24.10 -51.94 -16.19
C ALA A 1060 23.49 -53.02 -15.28
N ASN A 1061 24.00 -54.25 -15.38
CA ASN A 1061 23.59 -55.39 -14.53
C ASN A 1061 24.27 -55.40 -13.15
N GLN A 1062 25.15 -54.43 -12.85
CA GLN A 1062 25.80 -54.23 -11.57
C GLN A 1062 25.98 -52.72 -11.30
N PRO A 1063 25.96 -52.27 -10.02
CA PRO A 1063 26.19 -50.88 -9.68
C PRO A 1063 27.55 -50.41 -10.23
N THR A 1064 27.59 -49.23 -10.86
CA THR A 1064 28.86 -48.64 -11.28
C THR A 1064 29.58 -48.14 -10.03
N ILE A 1065 30.79 -48.62 -9.77
CA ILE A 1065 31.61 -48.14 -8.64
C ILE A 1065 32.61 -47.14 -9.19
N SER A 1066 32.46 -45.85 -8.87
CA SER A 1066 33.43 -44.82 -9.24
C SER A 1066 34.49 -44.63 -8.15
N PRO A 1067 35.77 -44.98 -8.38
CA PRO A 1067 36.85 -44.75 -7.41
C PRO A 1067 37.20 -43.27 -7.21
N VAL A 1068 36.67 -42.37 -8.04
CA VAL A 1068 36.91 -40.91 -7.98
C VAL A 1068 35.63 -40.11 -7.68
N GLY A 1069 34.50 -40.78 -7.39
CA GLY A 1069 33.17 -40.17 -7.26
C GLY A 1069 32.47 -40.00 -8.62
N PHE A 1070 31.15 -39.84 -8.60
CA PHE A 1070 30.37 -39.55 -9.81
C PHE A 1070 30.33 -38.05 -10.10
N PRO A 1071 30.27 -37.63 -11.38
CA PRO A 1071 30.09 -36.22 -11.71
C PRO A 1071 28.70 -35.74 -11.29
N ASN A 1072 28.55 -34.44 -11.04
CA ASN A 1072 27.24 -33.86 -10.74
C ASN A 1072 26.23 -34.16 -11.86
N GLY A 1073 25.00 -34.50 -11.47
CA GLY A 1073 23.86 -34.59 -12.36
C GLY A 1073 23.28 -33.22 -12.67
N SER A 1074 22.25 -33.20 -13.50
CA SER A 1074 21.49 -31.98 -13.79
C SER A 1074 20.03 -32.25 -14.07
N GLU A 1075 19.17 -31.28 -13.78
CA GLU A 1075 17.79 -31.23 -14.24
C GLU A 1075 17.46 -29.82 -14.75
N TRP A 1076 16.58 -29.74 -15.74
CA TRP A 1076 16.13 -28.47 -16.28
C TRP A 1076 14.69 -28.54 -16.79
N GLU A 1077 14.04 -27.38 -16.76
CA GLU A 1077 12.68 -27.14 -17.25
C GLU A 1077 12.66 -25.84 -18.05
N ILE A 1078 12.14 -25.90 -19.28
CA ILE A 1078 11.75 -24.71 -20.05
C ILE A 1078 10.23 -24.66 -20.09
N ARG A 1079 9.69 -23.61 -19.50
CA ARG A 1079 8.27 -23.33 -19.44
C ARG A 1079 7.93 -22.19 -20.41
N THR A 1080 6.92 -22.37 -21.24
CA THR A 1080 6.30 -21.23 -21.95
C THR A 1080 4.88 -21.06 -21.44
N TYR A 1081 4.41 -19.81 -21.33
CA TYR A 1081 3.10 -19.56 -20.79
C TYR A 1081 2.41 -18.37 -21.46
N VAL A 1082 1.09 -18.47 -21.53
CA VAL A 1082 0.18 -17.37 -21.85
C VAL A 1082 -0.88 -17.36 -20.77
N HIS A 1083 -0.92 -16.29 -20.01
CA HIS A 1083 -1.95 -16.02 -19.02
C HIS A 1083 -2.83 -14.89 -19.54
N ILE A 1084 -4.13 -15.07 -19.42
CA ILE A 1084 -5.15 -14.09 -19.73
C ILE A 1084 -5.80 -13.73 -18.40
N ASN A 1085 -5.96 -12.44 -18.14
CA ASN A 1085 -6.74 -11.93 -17.02
C ASN A 1085 -7.65 -10.80 -17.52
N ILE A 1086 -8.96 -10.98 -17.37
CA ILE A 1086 -10.01 -10.02 -17.71
C ILE A 1086 -10.90 -9.90 -16.48
N GLY A 1087 -10.71 -8.86 -15.68
CA GLY A 1087 -11.37 -8.70 -14.39
C GLY A 1087 -10.66 -7.65 -13.54
N LYS A 1088 -11.10 -7.52 -12.29
CA LYS A 1088 -10.36 -6.75 -11.28
C LYS A 1088 -8.96 -7.31 -11.07
#